data_AF-A0A956PS33-F1
#
_entry.id   AF-A0A956PS33-F1
#
_cell.length_a   1.000
_cell.length_b   1.000
_cell.length_c   1.000
_cell.angle_alpha   90.00
_cell.angle_beta   90.00
_cell.angle_gamma   90.00
#
_symmetry.space_group_name_H-M   'P 1'
#
loop_
_entity.id
_entity.type
_entity.pdbx_description
1 polymer ?
#
loop_
_entity_poly.entity_id
_entity_poly.type
_entity_poly.pdbx_seq_one_letter_code
_entity_poly.pdbx_strand_id
1 'polypeptide(L)'
;MSRWIPLLFLLCVLPPLRALDLASLHQDQDVAGFSCQALYEDGRGQVMGARLLAPNGFVLDLLTIESVPQAFWWLRTAPTDSRGEPHACEHLLLGKGRRGRAVAALEDMRLATSTAYTDQLHTCYQFHTTAGLSTFLELFEAKLMALLHPDFLDEEIRREVCHYDVAEDDAGQLSLVEKGTVYTEMVSSFEKPWYWGAEAMARLVYGPEHPLYHNAGGDPRAMWDMEPQDLWDFHRNSHFPANMGAIVSLPSSANLDSTMTALSAVLQRCDLPAPRVVPAGIGAEPLAAPRPAETGTRVRAPYPSPRPEDPATLSLQWPADLQLTPLDDQLLQLFMQAFAGGETSTLYDKLVNSETRVLDLGVQSVWGSRERRPGHSIAIGLSGLRPAGLDDAAVDQVLAVIQSSLQELAACAPGDTLLRSFNQRLAAIAQSERRQLREYLNTPPMFGHRGGNAGAWLNLLEQCEHDPGFRRSLVRADLARALDGLLAQSGNPWTTALARWRLLERAPYVVISAPSPELQQEVLQDRAQRRGDFIVNLMHRLGLNDEQSALAAYRDEFARRTAELEAASADDPLPGFLADPPMGMDEELDYSWEPPLFTARFPSMESATMGVALDLRQWPIDDISLLPLLTESLCDVGLVLGDTLDFAQMQQAMRREILGLSCRVEHSADGQRLELLIEASGGNRAENRRALDWLRAVLEQPLYTESALPRLRNLVAQRITELRNMPQWPEEYWVQDPAFAWRFRGDRYLLTADAFLTRIQLLERSAWMLRDPGTGALAEQHCQLFRQLAKKAAEHGLKRLAGKVDSDDDTVRDVLQDIEGGGSGGLPVLEDAVMPELRHTATELARALLRCSGDMPPQQQDLLLGQLCHTWLADLFLSPSLVLQYLRDDLYALRTSWDTRAWLVGNPTDVAELAPGVRALCPYTRQANERPAAEPPKSPRGSFVNNNLHSRSFQDADTSGFAGLLHPDTHNGTVILSARVAAPWSTEREDLLRCLAGKYYGGGGSHGFFMRTWAAGLAYSNGYRYREG
;
A
#
# COMPACT_ATOMS: atom_id res chain seq x y z
N MET A 1 -1.92 -53.26 -75.50
CA MET A 1 -0.67 -52.82 -74.82
C MET A 1 -0.44 -51.33 -75.07
N SER A 2 -0.60 -50.50 -74.02
CA SER A 2 -0.26 -49.07 -73.89
C SER A 2 -0.90 -48.62 -72.57
N ARG A 3 -0.36 -47.73 -71.72
CA ARG A 3 0.86 -46.93 -71.62
C ARG A 3 0.91 -46.50 -70.14
N TRP A 4 2.08 -46.43 -69.52
CA TRP A 4 2.30 -45.84 -68.18
C TRP A 4 3.32 -44.72 -68.32
N ILE A 5 3.00 -43.52 -67.79
CA ILE A 5 3.92 -42.40 -67.52
C ILE A 5 3.49 -41.82 -66.16
N PRO A 6 4.42 -41.54 -65.23
CA PRO A 6 4.11 -41.01 -63.90
C PRO A 6 4.03 -39.47 -63.92
N LEU A 7 3.05 -38.89 -63.21
CA LEU A 7 3.02 -37.46 -62.90
C LEU A 7 3.79 -37.20 -61.60
N LEU A 8 4.75 -36.28 -61.68
CA LEU A 8 5.49 -35.75 -60.53
C LEU A 8 4.56 -35.04 -59.53
N PHE A 9 4.69 -35.42 -58.27
CA PHE A 9 4.26 -34.64 -57.11
C PHE A 9 5.14 -33.38 -57.00
N LEU A 10 4.55 -32.19 -57.11
CA LEU A 10 5.15 -30.96 -56.60
C LEU A 10 4.53 -30.69 -55.22
N LEU A 11 5.13 -31.26 -54.18
CA LEU A 11 4.92 -30.84 -52.79
C LEU A 11 5.53 -29.44 -52.67
N CYS A 12 4.71 -28.39 -52.78
CA CYS A 12 5.04 -27.12 -52.17
C CYS A 12 4.98 -27.32 -50.65
N VAL A 13 6.13 -27.68 -50.07
CA VAL A 13 6.38 -27.49 -48.65
C VAL A 13 6.32 -25.99 -48.42
N LEU A 14 5.15 -25.49 -48.00
CA LEU A 14 5.10 -24.22 -47.28
C LEU A 14 6.06 -24.40 -46.10
N PRO A 15 7.02 -23.49 -45.89
CA PRO A 15 7.81 -23.54 -44.67
C PRO A 15 6.82 -23.49 -43.50
N PRO A 16 7.07 -24.20 -42.38
CA PRO A 16 6.29 -23.96 -41.18
C PRO A 16 6.32 -22.45 -40.92
N LEU A 17 5.14 -21.84 -40.76
CA LEU A 17 5.04 -20.47 -40.25
C LEU A 17 5.91 -20.44 -39.00
N ARG A 18 7.04 -19.74 -39.07
CA ARG A 18 7.87 -19.49 -37.89
C ARG A 18 6.97 -18.76 -36.91
N ALA A 19 6.87 -19.29 -35.69
CA ALA A 19 6.21 -18.58 -34.60
C ALA A 19 6.80 -17.17 -34.49
N LEU A 20 5.94 -16.17 -34.28
CA LEU A 20 6.30 -14.77 -34.12
C LEU A 20 7.37 -14.64 -33.04
N ASP A 21 8.57 -14.28 -33.47
CA ASP A 21 9.70 -13.99 -32.61
C ASP A 21 9.86 -12.48 -32.52
N LEU A 22 9.54 -11.90 -31.36
CA LEU A 22 9.64 -10.46 -31.11
C LEU A 22 11.05 -9.93 -31.40
N ALA A 23 12.09 -10.73 -31.14
CA ALA A 23 13.48 -10.31 -31.36
C ALA A 23 13.82 -10.12 -32.84
N SER A 24 13.04 -10.71 -33.75
CA SER A 24 13.21 -10.64 -35.20
C SER A 24 12.49 -9.46 -35.86
N LEU A 25 11.64 -8.74 -35.12
CA LEU A 25 10.84 -7.64 -35.67
C LEU A 25 11.70 -6.44 -36.06
N HIS A 26 11.23 -5.72 -37.07
CA HIS A 26 11.80 -4.46 -37.55
C HIS A 26 10.83 -3.30 -37.39
N GLN A 27 11.37 -2.08 -37.39
CA GLN A 27 10.57 -0.86 -37.34
C GLN A 27 9.58 -0.82 -38.52
N ASP A 28 8.35 -0.43 -38.20
CA ASP A 28 7.18 -0.33 -39.08
C ASP A 28 6.71 -1.65 -39.70
N GLN A 29 7.26 -2.79 -39.27
CA GLN A 29 6.82 -4.10 -39.73
C GLN A 29 5.36 -4.36 -39.35
N ASP A 30 4.58 -4.90 -40.30
CA ASP A 30 3.22 -5.36 -40.05
C ASP A 30 3.21 -6.67 -39.23
N VAL A 31 2.45 -6.67 -38.14
CA VAL A 31 2.20 -7.81 -37.27
C VAL A 31 0.70 -7.89 -37.05
N ALA A 32 0.03 -8.76 -37.82
CA ALA A 32 -1.44 -8.93 -37.77
C ALA A 32 -2.22 -7.61 -37.90
N GLY A 33 -1.78 -6.69 -38.77
CA GLY A 33 -2.43 -5.39 -38.97
C GLY A 33 -1.97 -4.28 -38.01
N PHE A 34 -1.06 -4.58 -37.09
CA PHE A 34 -0.38 -3.57 -36.27
C PHE A 34 0.99 -3.23 -36.87
N SER A 35 1.42 -1.97 -36.77
CA SER A 35 2.78 -1.55 -37.14
C SER A 35 3.70 -1.56 -35.92
N CYS A 36 4.85 -2.25 -36.00
CA CYS A 36 5.81 -2.31 -34.91
C CYS A 36 6.61 -1.01 -34.75
N GLN A 37 6.49 -0.36 -33.60
CA GLN A 37 7.10 0.95 -33.34
C GLN A 37 8.36 0.88 -32.48
N ALA A 38 8.45 -0.09 -31.57
CA ALA A 38 9.62 -0.30 -30.72
C ALA A 38 9.70 -1.74 -30.20
N LEU A 39 10.89 -2.16 -29.79
CA LEU A 39 11.16 -3.37 -29.02
C LEU A 39 11.65 -3.01 -27.62
N TYR A 40 11.18 -3.75 -26.63
CA TYR A 40 11.56 -3.59 -25.22
C TYR A 40 12.54 -4.67 -24.80
N GLU A 41 13.65 -4.26 -24.19
CA GLU A 41 14.75 -5.13 -23.77
C GLU A 41 14.92 -5.14 -22.24
N ASP A 42 15.21 -6.33 -21.70
CA ASP A 42 15.53 -6.55 -20.29
C ASP A 42 16.95 -6.06 -19.92
N GLY A 43 17.40 -6.35 -18.68
CA GLY A 43 18.74 -6.00 -18.20
C GLY A 43 19.90 -6.71 -18.90
N ARG A 44 19.61 -7.82 -19.61
CA ARG A 44 20.57 -8.61 -20.39
C ARG A 44 20.56 -8.25 -21.88
N GLY A 45 19.70 -7.32 -22.31
CA GLY A 45 19.50 -6.96 -23.72
C GLY A 45 18.65 -7.98 -24.50
N GLN A 46 17.90 -8.85 -23.81
CA GLN A 46 16.96 -9.76 -24.45
C GLN A 46 15.62 -9.06 -24.67
N VAL A 47 15.02 -9.27 -25.83
CA VAL A 47 13.71 -8.70 -26.15
C VAL A 47 12.65 -9.41 -25.32
N MET A 48 11.87 -8.63 -24.56
CA MET A 48 10.78 -9.11 -23.72
C MET A 48 9.44 -8.44 -24.03
N GLY A 49 9.39 -7.60 -25.06
CA GLY A 49 8.16 -6.92 -25.44
C GLY A 49 8.30 -6.06 -26.69
N ALA A 50 7.18 -5.52 -27.14
CA ALA A 50 7.12 -4.62 -28.30
C ALA A 50 6.00 -3.60 -28.15
N ARG A 51 6.21 -2.41 -28.71
CA ARG A 51 5.13 -1.45 -28.98
C ARG A 51 4.60 -1.66 -30.39
N LEU A 52 3.29 -1.72 -30.49
CA LEU A 52 2.53 -1.95 -31.70
C LEU A 52 1.48 -0.85 -31.86
N LEU A 53 1.31 -0.32 -33.07
CA LEU A 53 0.34 0.73 -33.37
C LEU A 53 -0.71 0.21 -34.34
N ALA A 54 -1.98 0.28 -33.95
CA ALA A 54 -3.09 -0.07 -34.83
C ALA A 54 -3.40 1.08 -35.83
N PRO A 55 -4.04 0.79 -36.98
CA PRO A 55 -4.35 1.80 -38.00
C PRO A 55 -5.29 2.92 -37.53
N ASN A 56 -6.05 2.68 -36.46
CA ASN A 56 -6.97 3.63 -35.83
C ASN A 56 -6.30 4.48 -34.72
N GLY A 57 -4.99 4.34 -34.51
CA GLY A 57 -4.20 5.05 -33.50
C GLY A 57 -4.13 4.36 -32.13
N PHE A 58 -4.79 3.22 -31.92
CA PHE A 58 -4.70 2.48 -30.66
C PHE A 58 -3.30 1.93 -30.46
N VAL A 59 -2.72 2.21 -29.29
CA VAL A 59 -1.38 1.72 -28.91
C VAL A 59 -1.50 0.42 -28.14
N LEU A 60 -0.76 -0.61 -28.56
CA LEU A 60 -0.65 -1.88 -27.87
C LEU A 60 0.81 -2.10 -27.46
N ASP A 61 1.08 -2.05 -26.16
CA ASP A 61 2.36 -2.46 -25.58
C ASP A 61 2.24 -3.92 -25.14
N LEU A 62 2.90 -4.82 -25.86
CA LEU A 62 2.93 -6.24 -25.57
C LEU A 62 4.18 -6.59 -24.74
N LEU A 63 3.99 -7.27 -23.62
CA LEU A 63 5.05 -7.79 -22.75
C LEU A 63 4.94 -9.32 -22.64
N THR A 64 6.09 -9.99 -22.62
CA THR A 64 6.20 -11.44 -22.36
C THR A 64 6.81 -11.64 -20.98
N ILE A 65 5.95 -11.80 -19.97
CA ILE A 65 6.34 -11.99 -18.57
C ILE A 65 5.52 -13.16 -18.04
N GLU A 66 6.19 -14.12 -17.39
CA GLU A 66 5.57 -15.35 -16.90
C GLU A 66 4.54 -15.05 -15.82
N SER A 67 3.27 -15.17 -16.20
CA SER A 67 2.10 -15.01 -15.35
C SER A 67 0.85 -15.44 -16.12
N VAL A 68 -0.30 -15.43 -15.45
CA VAL A 68 -1.58 -15.46 -16.16
C VAL A 68 -1.70 -14.25 -17.09
N PRO A 69 -2.48 -14.31 -18.19
CA PRO A 69 -2.72 -13.16 -19.04
C PRO A 69 -3.30 -11.96 -18.27
N GLN A 70 -2.69 -10.79 -18.47
CA GLN A 70 -3.11 -9.56 -17.80
C GLN A 70 -3.16 -8.39 -18.78
N ALA A 71 -4.03 -7.42 -18.51
CA ALA A 71 -4.14 -6.21 -19.32
C ALA A 71 -4.38 -4.96 -18.46
N PHE A 72 -3.85 -3.85 -18.98
CA PHE A 72 -3.95 -2.52 -18.42
C PHE A 72 -4.28 -1.56 -19.55
N TRP A 73 -5.46 -0.94 -19.54
CA TRP A 73 -5.80 0.17 -20.42
C TRP A 73 -5.47 1.49 -19.77
N TRP A 74 -4.97 2.42 -20.58
CA TRP A 74 -4.85 3.83 -20.24
C TRP A 74 -5.63 4.64 -21.26
N LEU A 75 -6.31 5.67 -20.78
CA LEU A 75 -6.99 6.68 -21.60
C LEU A 75 -6.52 8.05 -21.14
N ARG A 76 -6.30 8.97 -22.08
CA ARG A 76 -6.00 10.36 -21.74
C ARG A 76 -7.30 11.10 -21.44
N THR A 77 -7.46 11.58 -20.22
CA THR A 77 -8.73 12.05 -19.65
C THR A 77 -8.54 13.37 -18.90
N ALA A 78 -7.76 14.29 -19.47
CA ALA A 78 -7.58 15.63 -18.90
C ALA A 78 -8.92 16.29 -18.53
N PRO A 79 -9.09 16.79 -17.29
CA PRO A 79 -10.33 17.39 -16.83
C PRO A 79 -10.56 18.74 -17.51
N THR A 80 -11.83 19.01 -17.85
CA THR A 80 -12.27 20.30 -18.40
C THR A 80 -12.71 21.28 -17.33
N ASP A 81 -13.09 20.78 -16.16
CA ASP A 81 -13.42 21.54 -14.95
C ASP A 81 -13.27 20.64 -13.70
N SER A 82 -13.69 21.13 -12.54
CA SER A 82 -13.56 20.40 -11.26
C SER A 82 -14.82 19.63 -10.85
N ARG A 83 -15.75 19.33 -11.78
CA ARG A 83 -16.95 18.54 -11.48
C ARG A 83 -16.67 17.04 -11.41
N GLY A 84 -15.54 16.57 -11.94
CA GLY A 84 -15.05 15.20 -11.74
C GLY A 84 -15.49 14.22 -12.83
N GLU A 85 -15.68 14.67 -14.06
CA GLU A 85 -16.05 13.84 -15.21
C GLU A 85 -15.12 12.64 -15.44
N PRO A 86 -13.76 12.77 -15.34
CA PRO A 86 -12.87 11.63 -15.49
C PRO A 86 -13.16 10.51 -14.48
N HIS A 87 -13.30 10.88 -13.21
CA HIS A 87 -13.56 9.96 -12.10
C HIS A 87 -14.98 9.38 -12.15
N ALA A 88 -15.98 10.18 -12.50
CA ALA A 88 -17.33 9.70 -12.73
C ALA A 88 -17.41 8.68 -13.89
N CYS A 89 -16.72 8.93 -15.00
CA CYS A 89 -16.64 7.96 -16.10
C CYS A 89 -15.99 6.64 -15.64
N GLU A 90 -14.94 6.71 -14.82
CA GLU A 90 -14.31 5.53 -14.23
C GLU A 90 -15.33 4.58 -13.58
N HIS A 91 -16.17 5.14 -12.70
CA HIS A 91 -17.16 4.38 -11.95
C HIS A 91 -18.28 3.79 -12.82
N LEU A 92 -18.67 4.53 -13.86
CA LEU A 92 -19.87 4.20 -14.64
C LEU A 92 -19.59 3.10 -15.68
N LEU A 93 -18.44 3.14 -16.36
CA LEU A 93 -18.22 2.34 -17.59
C LEU A 93 -18.25 0.82 -17.38
N LEU A 94 -17.71 0.31 -16.27
CA LEU A 94 -17.57 -1.14 -16.03
C LEU A 94 -18.57 -1.71 -15.02
N GLY A 95 -19.58 -0.94 -14.62
CA GLY A 95 -20.58 -1.40 -13.63
C GLY A 95 -22.00 -0.87 -13.81
N LYS A 96 -22.23 0.14 -14.66
CA LYS A 96 -23.57 0.67 -14.96
C LYS A 96 -23.97 0.43 -16.41
N GLY A 97 -25.26 0.63 -16.69
CA GLY A 97 -25.82 0.28 -17.98
C GLY A 97 -25.83 -1.23 -18.22
N ARG A 98 -26.42 -1.64 -19.33
CA ARG A 98 -26.51 -3.07 -19.67
C ARG A 98 -25.14 -3.65 -20.00
N ARG A 99 -24.28 -2.91 -20.70
CA ARG A 99 -22.92 -3.35 -21.03
C ARG A 99 -22.01 -3.44 -19.80
N GLY A 100 -21.98 -2.41 -18.96
CA GLY A 100 -21.16 -2.42 -17.74
C GLY A 100 -21.59 -3.52 -16.77
N ARG A 101 -22.91 -3.68 -16.55
CA ARG A 101 -23.43 -4.80 -15.71
C ARG A 101 -23.11 -6.17 -16.31
N ALA A 102 -23.16 -6.33 -17.63
CA ALA A 102 -22.77 -7.58 -18.29
C ALA A 102 -21.27 -7.88 -18.11
N VAL A 103 -20.40 -6.86 -18.16
CA VAL A 103 -18.97 -7.00 -17.86
C VAL A 103 -18.76 -7.44 -16.40
N ALA A 104 -19.40 -6.76 -15.45
CA ALA A 104 -19.29 -7.10 -14.03
C ALA A 104 -19.73 -8.55 -13.76
N ALA A 105 -20.84 -8.99 -14.35
CA ALA A 105 -21.30 -10.37 -14.25
C ALA A 105 -20.34 -11.36 -14.95
N LEU A 106 -19.75 -10.98 -16.07
CA LEU A 106 -18.80 -11.82 -16.81
C LEU A 106 -17.51 -12.04 -16.03
N GLU A 107 -16.99 -11.02 -15.35
CA GLU A 107 -15.78 -11.11 -14.53
C GLU A 107 -15.88 -12.22 -13.47
N ASP A 108 -16.97 -12.22 -12.70
CA ASP A 108 -17.25 -13.26 -11.70
C ASP A 108 -17.33 -14.65 -12.34
N MET A 109 -17.95 -14.75 -13.52
CA MET A 109 -18.13 -16.01 -14.24
C MET A 109 -16.88 -16.51 -14.98
N ARG A 110 -15.81 -15.71 -15.00
CA ARG A 110 -14.55 -15.95 -15.70
C ARG A 110 -13.32 -15.88 -14.78
N LEU A 111 -13.52 -15.91 -13.46
CA LEU A 111 -12.45 -15.85 -12.47
C LEU A 111 -11.51 -14.66 -12.71
N ALA A 112 -12.08 -13.52 -13.10
CA ALA A 112 -11.33 -12.32 -13.33
C ALA A 112 -11.27 -11.47 -12.07
N THR A 113 -10.17 -10.75 -11.89
CA THR A 113 -10.08 -9.67 -10.90
C THR A 113 -9.72 -8.39 -11.64
N SER A 114 -10.35 -7.27 -11.27
CA SER A 114 -10.13 -5.98 -11.89
C SER A 114 -9.98 -4.84 -10.88
N THR A 115 -9.36 -3.76 -11.33
CA THR A 115 -9.34 -2.46 -10.62
C THR A 115 -9.30 -1.35 -11.67
N ALA A 116 -9.69 -0.14 -11.27
CA ALA A 116 -9.50 1.07 -12.04
C ALA A 116 -8.96 2.17 -11.12
N TYR A 117 -8.45 3.25 -11.73
CA TYR A 117 -8.13 4.50 -11.04
C TYR A 117 -8.11 5.67 -12.02
N THR A 118 -8.34 6.86 -11.48
CA THR A 118 -8.24 8.13 -12.20
C THR A 118 -7.09 8.96 -11.64
N ASP A 119 -6.06 9.18 -12.46
CA ASP A 119 -5.03 10.20 -12.27
C ASP A 119 -5.46 11.49 -12.96
N GLN A 120 -4.72 12.57 -12.75
CA GLN A 120 -5.07 13.92 -13.19
C GLN A 120 -5.20 14.06 -14.71
N LEU A 121 -4.47 13.28 -15.50
CA LEU A 121 -4.51 13.32 -16.97
C LEU A 121 -4.88 11.97 -17.59
N HIS A 122 -5.04 10.92 -16.79
CA HIS A 122 -5.27 9.57 -17.29
C HIS A 122 -6.26 8.79 -16.43
N THR A 123 -7.13 8.03 -17.08
CA THR A 123 -8.00 7.05 -16.43
C THR A 123 -7.55 5.66 -16.87
N CYS A 124 -7.36 4.77 -15.91
CA CYS A 124 -6.76 3.46 -16.12
C CYS A 124 -7.69 2.34 -15.66
N TYR A 125 -7.77 1.27 -16.43
CA TYR A 125 -8.55 0.07 -16.12
C TYR A 125 -7.66 -1.15 -16.28
N GLN A 126 -7.75 -2.11 -15.36
CA GLN A 126 -6.83 -3.23 -15.35
C GLN A 126 -7.51 -4.50 -14.88
N PHE A 127 -7.10 -5.63 -15.45
CA PHE A 127 -7.60 -6.94 -15.06
C PHE A 127 -6.62 -8.07 -15.36
N HIS A 128 -6.86 -9.21 -14.72
CA HIS A 128 -6.29 -10.50 -15.08
C HIS A 128 -7.34 -11.59 -14.92
N THR A 129 -7.08 -12.78 -15.48
CA THR A 129 -7.90 -13.98 -15.25
C THR A 129 -7.01 -15.22 -15.20
N THR A 130 -7.33 -16.13 -14.28
CA THR A 130 -6.66 -17.44 -14.19
C THR A 130 -7.28 -18.49 -15.13
N ALA A 131 -8.37 -18.16 -15.83
CA ALA A 131 -9.11 -19.09 -16.68
C ALA A 131 -8.58 -19.17 -18.14
N GLY A 132 -7.31 -18.82 -18.34
CA GLY A 132 -6.60 -18.97 -19.61
C GLY A 132 -6.86 -17.89 -20.66
N LEU A 133 -6.13 -18.01 -21.77
CA LEU A 133 -6.04 -16.97 -22.81
C LEU A 133 -7.36 -16.71 -23.57
N SER A 134 -8.18 -17.74 -23.81
CA SER A 134 -9.48 -17.57 -24.48
C SER A 134 -10.42 -16.70 -23.65
N THR A 135 -10.50 -16.99 -22.35
CA THR A 135 -11.26 -16.21 -21.38
C THR A 135 -10.74 -14.79 -21.26
N PHE A 136 -9.42 -14.62 -21.26
CA PHE A 136 -8.79 -13.29 -21.28
C PHE A 136 -9.23 -12.45 -22.49
N LEU A 137 -9.26 -13.03 -23.69
CA LEU A 137 -9.68 -12.34 -24.90
C LEU A 137 -11.18 -11.97 -24.90
N GLU A 138 -12.04 -12.84 -24.35
CA GLU A 138 -13.47 -12.57 -24.15
C GLU A 138 -13.67 -11.35 -23.23
N LEU A 139 -12.96 -11.32 -22.09
CA LEU A 139 -12.99 -10.20 -21.14
C LEU A 139 -12.40 -8.92 -21.73
N PHE A 140 -11.28 -9.03 -22.47
CA PHE A 140 -10.64 -7.90 -23.13
C PHE A 140 -11.60 -7.21 -24.10
N GLU A 141 -12.32 -7.99 -24.92
CA GLU A 141 -13.34 -7.48 -25.84
C GLU A 141 -14.52 -6.85 -25.09
N ALA A 142 -15.08 -7.54 -24.09
CA ALA A 142 -16.25 -7.06 -23.35
C ALA A 142 -15.97 -5.74 -22.64
N LYS A 143 -14.80 -5.62 -21.98
CA LYS A 143 -14.36 -4.40 -21.32
C LYS A 143 -14.10 -3.28 -22.31
N LEU A 144 -13.36 -3.54 -23.40
CA LEU A 144 -13.09 -2.52 -24.42
C LEU A 144 -14.39 -1.99 -25.05
N MET A 145 -15.36 -2.86 -25.28
CA MET A 145 -16.71 -2.47 -25.74
C MET A 145 -17.42 -1.56 -24.75
N ALA A 146 -17.37 -1.86 -23.45
CA ALA A 146 -18.00 -1.03 -22.43
C ALA A 146 -17.31 0.34 -22.29
N LEU A 147 -15.98 0.40 -22.41
CA LEU A 147 -15.21 1.65 -22.38
C LEU A 147 -15.55 2.58 -23.56
N LEU A 148 -15.72 2.02 -24.76
CA LEU A 148 -15.94 2.80 -25.98
C LEU A 148 -17.42 3.07 -26.28
N HIS A 149 -18.29 2.16 -25.89
CA HIS A 149 -19.72 2.23 -26.19
C HIS A 149 -20.55 1.98 -24.91
N PRO A 150 -20.49 2.85 -23.89
CA PRO A 150 -21.36 2.73 -22.74
C PRO A 150 -22.84 2.91 -23.09
N ASP A 151 -23.72 2.39 -22.23
CA ASP A 151 -25.17 2.45 -22.38
C ASP A 151 -25.91 2.65 -21.04
N PHE A 152 -25.23 3.24 -20.05
CA PHE A 152 -25.86 3.67 -18.81
C PHE A 152 -26.85 4.81 -19.05
N LEU A 153 -27.79 4.99 -18.13
CA LEU A 153 -28.84 5.99 -18.20
C LEU A 153 -28.45 7.27 -17.43
N ASP A 154 -29.03 8.40 -17.80
CA ASP A 154 -28.83 9.68 -17.10
C ASP A 154 -29.13 9.61 -15.59
N GLU A 155 -30.10 8.78 -15.21
CA GLU A 155 -30.43 8.53 -13.80
C GLU A 155 -29.31 7.76 -13.08
N GLU A 156 -28.60 6.86 -13.76
CA GLU A 156 -27.42 6.18 -13.21
C GLU A 156 -26.27 7.18 -13.01
N ILE A 157 -26.08 8.14 -13.94
CA ILE A 157 -25.09 9.22 -13.81
C ILE A 157 -25.38 10.07 -12.55
N ARG A 158 -26.61 10.56 -12.41
CA ARG A 158 -27.00 11.40 -11.26
C ARG A 158 -26.76 10.70 -9.92
N ARG A 159 -27.08 9.41 -9.84
CA ARG A 159 -26.94 8.63 -8.60
C ARG A 159 -25.48 8.33 -8.26
N GLU A 160 -24.66 8.04 -9.27
CA GLU A 160 -23.25 7.73 -9.05
C GLU A 160 -22.43 8.96 -8.67
N VAL A 161 -22.69 10.11 -9.32
CA VAL A 161 -21.97 11.36 -9.12
C VAL A 161 -22.37 12.02 -7.80
N CYS A 162 -23.56 12.61 -7.74
CA CYS A 162 -24.02 13.38 -6.59
C CYS A 162 -25.55 13.57 -6.63
N HIS A 163 -26.25 13.18 -5.57
CA HIS A 163 -27.70 13.33 -5.44
C HIS A 163 -28.14 13.48 -3.98
N TYR A 164 -29.40 13.88 -3.80
CA TYR A 164 -30.06 13.81 -2.50
C TYR A 164 -30.89 12.54 -2.36
N ASP A 165 -30.80 11.91 -1.20
CA ASP A 165 -31.71 10.85 -0.73
C ASP A 165 -32.53 11.35 0.47
N VAL A 166 -33.60 10.64 0.82
CA VAL A 166 -34.50 11.00 1.92
C VAL A 166 -34.32 10.00 3.06
N ALA A 167 -33.87 10.49 4.22
CA ALA A 167 -33.84 9.73 5.46
C ALA A 167 -35.06 10.05 6.33
N GLU A 168 -35.54 9.05 7.05
CA GLU A 168 -36.63 9.16 8.03
C GLU A 168 -36.06 8.83 9.41
N ASP A 169 -36.30 9.71 10.40
CA ASP A 169 -35.88 9.46 11.78
C ASP A 169 -36.91 8.60 12.55
N ASP A 170 -36.59 8.23 13.79
CA ASP A 170 -37.47 7.41 14.64
C ASP A 170 -38.85 8.07 14.94
N ALA A 171 -38.96 9.39 14.73
CA ALA A 171 -40.20 10.14 14.90
C ALA A 171 -41.00 10.29 13.59
N GLY A 172 -40.51 9.74 12.48
CA GLY A 172 -41.13 9.82 11.16
C GLY A 172 -40.85 11.13 10.41
N GLN A 173 -39.90 11.95 10.88
CA GLN A 173 -39.51 13.19 10.24
C GLN A 173 -38.57 12.90 9.07
N LEU A 174 -38.89 13.43 7.89
CA LEU A 174 -38.07 13.30 6.69
C LEU A 174 -37.01 14.40 6.62
N SER A 175 -35.81 14.02 6.19
CA SER A 175 -34.69 14.93 5.96
C SER A 175 -33.86 14.50 4.74
N LEU A 176 -33.10 15.44 4.17
CA LEU A 176 -32.22 15.16 3.04
C LEU A 176 -30.82 14.72 3.49
N VAL A 177 -30.31 13.68 2.84
CA VAL A 177 -28.93 13.21 2.97
C VAL A 177 -28.23 13.35 1.63
N GLU A 178 -27.06 13.98 1.62
CA GLU A 178 -26.21 14.06 0.43
C GLU A 178 -25.56 12.69 0.17
N LYS A 179 -25.67 12.20 -1.06
CA LYS A 179 -25.22 10.87 -1.48
C LYS A 179 -24.59 10.91 -2.86
N GLY A 180 -23.95 9.80 -3.23
CA GLY A 180 -23.27 9.61 -4.50
C GLY A 180 -21.92 9.00 -4.23
N THR A 181 -21.58 7.92 -4.92
CA THR A 181 -20.35 7.17 -4.62
C THR A 181 -19.12 8.03 -4.85
N VAL A 182 -19.06 8.73 -6.00
CA VAL A 182 -17.97 9.65 -6.32
C VAL A 182 -17.96 10.81 -5.32
N TYR A 183 -19.14 11.39 -5.01
CA TYR A 183 -19.23 12.50 -4.07
C TYR A 183 -18.74 12.14 -2.67
N THR A 184 -19.18 11.01 -2.11
CA THR A 184 -18.78 10.57 -0.78
C THR A 184 -17.29 10.25 -0.72
N GLU A 185 -16.72 9.67 -1.79
CA GLU A 185 -15.28 9.47 -1.89
C GLU A 185 -14.49 10.78 -1.91
N MET A 186 -14.96 11.77 -2.67
CA MET A 186 -14.31 13.08 -2.72
C MET A 186 -14.50 13.87 -1.43
N VAL A 187 -15.65 13.78 -0.74
CA VAL A 187 -15.82 14.37 0.59
C VAL A 187 -14.79 13.79 1.57
N SER A 188 -14.64 12.47 1.63
CA SER A 188 -13.62 11.80 2.46
C SER A 188 -12.20 12.21 2.09
N SER A 189 -11.92 12.40 0.78
CA SER A 189 -10.63 12.91 0.32
C SER A 189 -10.37 14.34 0.80
N PHE A 190 -11.37 15.22 0.75
CA PHE A 190 -11.27 16.62 1.18
C PHE A 190 -11.22 16.81 2.71
N GLU A 191 -11.45 15.76 3.51
CA GLU A 191 -11.14 15.77 4.96
C GLU A 191 -9.62 15.78 5.21
N LYS A 192 -8.81 15.40 4.22
CA LYS A 192 -7.35 15.32 4.36
C LYS A 192 -6.69 16.68 4.08
N PRO A 193 -5.81 17.19 4.95
CA PRO A 193 -5.17 18.51 4.81
C PRO A 193 -4.44 18.74 3.48
N TRP A 194 -3.75 17.71 2.97
CA TRP A 194 -2.87 17.85 1.81
C TRP A 194 -3.63 18.10 0.50
N TYR A 195 -4.91 17.73 0.39
CA TYR A 195 -5.71 17.98 -0.81
C TYR A 195 -5.90 19.49 -1.06
N TRP A 196 -6.21 20.25 -0.02
CA TRP A 196 -6.40 21.71 -0.10
C TRP A 196 -5.12 22.43 -0.53
N GLY A 197 -3.97 22.00 0.02
CA GLY A 197 -2.67 22.52 -0.36
C GLY A 197 -2.29 22.20 -1.80
N ALA A 198 -2.51 20.94 -2.23
CA ALA A 198 -2.21 20.49 -3.59
C ALA A 198 -3.06 21.21 -4.64
N GLU A 199 -4.35 21.41 -4.37
CA GLU A 199 -5.24 22.13 -5.28
C GLU A 199 -4.84 23.61 -5.41
N ALA A 200 -4.62 24.30 -4.30
CA ALA A 200 -4.17 25.69 -4.32
C ALA A 200 -2.84 25.83 -5.09
N MET A 201 -1.93 24.87 -4.93
CA MET A 201 -0.64 24.88 -5.64
C MET A 201 -0.82 24.67 -7.14
N ALA A 202 -1.66 23.71 -7.55
CA ALA A 202 -1.96 23.45 -8.95
C ALA A 202 -2.53 24.70 -9.65
N ARG A 203 -3.41 25.43 -8.96
CA ARG A 203 -3.97 26.70 -9.45
C ARG A 203 -2.91 27.78 -9.69
N LEU A 204 -1.88 27.86 -8.83
CA LEU A 204 -0.76 28.80 -9.00
C LEU A 204 0.17 28.41 -10.15
N VAL A 205 0.45 27.11 -10.31
CA VAL A 205 1.46 26.61 -11.25
C VAL A 205 0.94 26.55 -12.69
N TYR A 206 -0.34 26.22 -12.90
CA TYR A 206 -0.87 25.95 -14.23
C TYR A 206 -1.79 27.03 -14.78
N GLY A 207 -2.56 27.71 -13.92
CA GLY A 207 -3.53 28.74 -14.31
C GLY A 207 -4.83 28.19 -14.93
N PRO A 208 -5.91 28.99 -14.95
CA PRO A 208 -7.29 28.52 -15.15
C PRO A 208 -7.61 27.91 -16.52
N GLU A 209 -6.78 28.13 -17.53
CA GLU A 209 -6.98 27.60 -18.90
C GLU A 209 -6.33 26.23 -19.11
N HIS A 210 -5.60 25.73 -18.11
CA HIS A 210 -4.82 24.50 -18.21
C HIS A 210 -5.53 23.37 -17.44
N PRO A 211 -5.70 22.15 -18.01
CA PRO A 211 -6.43 21.06 -17.33
C PRO A 211 -5.93 20.72 -15.92
N LEU A 212 -4.61 20.76 -15.71
CA LEU A 212 -3.99 20.59 -14.39
C LEU A 212 -4.35 21.66 -13.33
N TYR A 213 -5.11 22.70 -13.68
CA TYR A 213 -5.73 23.63 -12.71
C TYR A 213 -6.93 23.00 -12.00
N HIS A 214 -7.64 22.10 -12.68
CA HIS A 214 -8.87 21.49 -12.19
C HIS A 214 -8.59 20.24 -11.35
N ASN A 215 -9.63 19.67 -10.74
CA ASN A 215 -9.55 18.43 -9.98
C ASN A 215 -10.24 17.30 -10.76
N ALA A 216 -9.47 16.33 -11.28
CA ALA A 216 -10.02 15.20 -12.03
C ALA A 216 -10.89 14.26 -11.19
N GLY A 217 -10.64 14.20 -9.87
CA GLY A 217 -11.47 13.46 -8.91
C GLY A 217 -12.81 14.14 -8.62
N GLY A 218 -12.85 15.46 -8.68
CA GLY A 218 -14.02 16.30 -8.39
C GLY A 218 -13.89 17.10 -7.10
N ASP A 219 -14.16 18.41 -7.14
CA ASP A 219 -14.39 19.24 -5.96
C ASP A 219 -15.83 19.03 -5.50
N PRO A 220 -16.08 18.53 -4.27
CA PRO A 220 -17.45 18.27 -3.77
C PRO A 220 -18.42 19.45 -3.93
N ARG A 221 -17.93 20.69 -3.98
CA ARG A 221 -18.78 21.87 -4.22
C ARG A 221 -19.22 21.96 -5.68
N ALA A 222 -18.32 21.72 -6.62
CA ALA A 222 -18.58 21.80 -8.06
C ALA A 222 -19.38 20.58 -8.57
N MET A 223 -19.23 19.41 -7.95
CA MET A 223 -19.93 18.18 -8.36
C MET A 223 -21.46 18.33 -8.43
N TRP A 224 -22.06 19.21 -7.61
CA TRP A 224 -23.50 19.49 -7.63
C TRP A 224 -23.97 20.19 -8.90
N ASP A 225 -23.06 20.77 -9.68
CA ASP A 225 -23.32 21.47 -10.93
C ASP A 225 -23.15 20.57 -12.17
N MET A 226 -22.83 19.27 -12.00
CA MET A 226 -22.71 18.33 -13.13
C MET A 226 -24.08 17.90 -13.65
N GLU A 227 -24.30 18.08 -14.95
CA GLU A 227 -25.44 17.47 -15.66
C GLU A 227 -25.01 16.20 -16.42
N PRO A 228 -25.91 15.22 -16.64
CA PRO A 228 -25.62 14.04 -17.45
C PRO A 228 -24.98 14.32 -18.81
N GLN A 229 -25.38 15.41 -19.46
CA GLN A 229 -24.86 15.79 -20.77
C GLN A 229 -23.37 16.15 -20.74
N ASP A 230 -22.87 16.75 -19.64
CA ASP A 230 -21.45 17.07 -19.46
C ASP A 230 -20.61 15.79 -19.50
N LEU A 231 -21.05 14.74 -18.79
CA LEU A 231 -20.39 13.45 -18.78
C LEU A 231 -20.39 12.79 -20.16
N TRP A 232 -21.52 12.84 -20.88
CA TRP A 232 -21.62 12.29 -22.23
C TRP A 232 -20.71 13.01 -23.22
N ASP A 233 -20.60 14.33 -23.11
CA ASP A 233 -19.71 15.12 -23.95
C ASP A 233 -18.24 14.86 -23.60
N PHE A 234 -17.92 14.73 -22.31
CA PHE A 234 -16.60 14.31 -21.85
C PHE A 234 -16.21 12.94 -22.42
N HIS A 235 -17.07 11.92 -22.27
CA HIS A 235 -16.83 10.57 -22.79
C HIS A 235 -16.56 10.58 -24.30
N ARG A 236 -17.42 11.26 -25.08
CA ARG A 236 -17.27 11.40 -26.54
C ARG A 236 -15.93 12.05 -26.95
N ASN A 237 -15.39 12.90 -26.10
CA ASN A 237 -14.16 13.66 -26.35
C ASN A 237 -12.90 12.98 -25.84
N SER A 238 -12.99 11.97 -24.97
CA SER A 238 -11.84 11.28 -24.38
C SER A 238 -11.75 9.78 -24.71
N HIS A 239 -12.88 9.10 -24.89
CA HIS A 239 -12.94 7.64 -25.05
C HIS A 239 -13.00 7.23 -26.53
N PHE A 240 -11.85 7.33 -27.21
CA PHE A 240 -11.71 6.88 -28.59
C PHE A 240 -10.33 6.25 -28.84
N PRO A 241 -10.18 5.35 -29.83
CA PRO A 241 -8.99 4.50 -29.98
C PRO A 241 -7.65 5.21 -30.03
N ALA A 242 -7.55 6.32 -30.78
CA ALA A 242 -6.30 7.07 -30.88
C ALA A 242 -5.92 7.82 -29.58
N ASN A 243 -6.83 7.89 -28.61
CA ASN A 243 -6.63 8.52 -27.30
C ASN A 243 -6.43 7.55 -26.14
N MET A 244 -6.19 6.28 -26.48
CA MET A 244 -6.01 5.22 -25.51
C MET A 244 -5.03 4.16 -26.02
N GLY A 245 -4.65 3.28 -25.10
CA GLY A 245 -3.90 2.08 -25.43
C GLY A 245 -4.09 0.99 -24.38
N ALA A 246 -3.46 -0.15 -24.62
CA ALA A 246 -3.37 -1.24 -23.67
C ALA A 246 -1.94 -1.72 -23.52
N ILE A 247 -1.56 -2.06 -22.30
CA ILE A 247 -0.40 -2.90 -21.97
C ILE A 247 -0.95 -4.30 -21.75
N VAL A 248 -0.48 -5.29 -22.51
CA VAL A 248 -0.88 -6.69 -22.41
C VAL A 248 0.33 -7.52 -22.02
N SER A 249 0.23 -8.26 -20.93
CA SER A 249 1.26 -9.19 -20.46
C SER A 249 0.80 -10.62 -20.69
N LEU A 250 1.63 -11.41 -21.38
CA LEU A 250 1.36 -12.80 -21.69
C LEU A 250 2.47 -13.71 -21.17
N PRO A 251 2.15 -14.95 -20.75
CA PRO A 251 3.15 -15.98 -20.45
C PRO A 251 3.88 -16.41 -21.74
N SER A 252 5.05 -17.03 -21.60
CA SER A 252 5.79 -17.54 -22.78
C SER A 252 5.12 -18.74 -23.46
N SER A 253 4.19 -19.41 -22.76
CA SER A 253 3.31 -20.45 -23.30
C SER A 253 2.36 -19.91 -24.38
N ALA A 254 2.05 -18.61 -24.37
CA ALA A 254 1.09 -18.01 -25.28
C ALA A 254 1.60 -18.00 -26.72
N ASN A 255 0.78 -18.49 -27.66
CA ASN A 255 1.10 -18.44 -29.08
C ASN A 255 0.87 -17.01 -29.63
N LEU A 256 1.96 -16.24 -29.71
CA LEU A 256 1.90 -14.83 -30.08
C LEU A 256 1.25 -14.55 -31.44
N ASP A 257 1.45 -15.39 -32.47
CA ASP A 257 0.78 -15.20 -33.77
C ASP A 257 -0.75 -15.22 -33.66
N SER A 258 -1.27 -16.26 -32.99
CA SER A 258 -2.70 -16.43 -32.80
C SER A 258 -3.30 -15.35 -31.89
N THR A 259 -2.58 -14.96 -30.83
CA THR A 259 -3.00 -13.90 -29.91
C THR A 259 -3.04 -12.54 -30.60
N MET A 260 -2.00 -12.19 -31.36
CA MET A 260 -1.97 -10.93 -32.12
C MET A 260 -3.10 -10.85 -33.14
N THR A 261 -3.36 -11.96 -33.84
CA THR A 261 -4.49 -12.06 -34.77
C THR A 261 -5.83 -11.86 -34.04
N ALA A 262 -6.00 -12.48 -32.87
CA ALA A 262 -7.21 -12.35 -32.06
C ALA A 262 -7.41 -10.92 -31.53
N LEU A 263 -6.35 -10.28 -31.02
CA LEU A 263 -6.38 -8.89 -30.55
C LEU A 263 -6.74 -7.92 -31.69
N SER A 264 -6.15 -8.09 -32.88
CA SER A 264 -6.55 -7.31 -34.06
C SER A 264 -8.04 -7.50 -34.38
N ALA A 265 -8.52 -8.74 -34.34
CA ALA A 265 -9.93 -9.03 -34.62
C ALA A 265 -10.87 -8.42 -33.56
N VAL A 266 -10.47 -8.36 -32.29
CA VAL A 266 -11.22 -7.66 -31.23
C VAL A 266 -11.32 -6.17 -31.56
N LEU A 267 -10.20 -5.50 -31.86
CA LEU A 267 -10.21 -4.08 -32.22
C LEU A 267 -11.11 -3.78 -33.43
N GLN A 268 -11.16 -4.68 -34.41
CA GLN A 268 -12.05 -4.55 -35.58
C GLN A 268 -13.53 -4.71 -35.22
N ARG A 269 -13.88 -5.58 -34.26
CA ARG A 269 -15.27 -5.79 -33.82
C ARG A 269 -15.81 -4.67 -32.95
N CYS A 270 -14.95 -3.91 -32.29
CA CYS A 270 -15.37 -2.80 -31.44
C CYS A 270 -15.95 -1.58 -32.19
N ASP A 271 -16.22 -1.69 -33.50
CA ASP A 271 -16.88 -0.70 -34.37
C ASP A 271 -16.44 0.74 -34.08
N LEU A 272 -15.16 0.95 -34.34
CA LEU A 272 -14.46 2.13 -33.87
C LEU A 272 -14.84 3.37 -34.67
N PRO A 273 -15.11 4.52 -34.02
CA PRO A 273 -15.40 5.77 -34.71
C PRO A 273 -14.27 6.16 -35.67
N ALA A 274 -14.59 7.01 -36.66
CA ALA A 274 -13.64 7.42 -37.69
C ALA A 274 -12.28 7.88 -37.09
N PRO A 275 -11.15 7.57 -37.75
CA PRO A 275 -9.83 7.88 -37.22
C PRO A 275 -9.71 9.37 -36.87
N ARG A 276 -9.44 9.66 -35.60
CA ARG A 276 -9.05 11.00 -35.17
C ARG A 276 -7.53 11.09 -35.20
N VAL A 277 -6.99 12.18 -35.74
CA VAL A 277 -5.54 12.41 -35.77
C VAL A 277 -5.15 13.07 -34.45
N VAL A 278 -4.59 12.27 -33.55
CA VAL A 278 -3.93 12.74 -32.32
C VAL A 278 -2.54 12.11 -32.22
N PRO A 279 -1.59 12.72 -31.52
CA PRO A 279 -0.29 12.10 -31.28
C PRO A 279 -0.43 10.72 -30.60
N ALA A 280 0.30 9.74 -31.11
CA ALA A 280 0.33 8.39 -30.54
C ALA A 280 1.30 8.34 -29.35
N GLY A 281 0.95 7.55 -28.33
CA GLY A 281 1.75 7.36 -27.11
C GLY A 281 1.03 7.81 -25.83
N ILE A 282 1.51 7.32 -24.69
CA ILE A 282 0.98 7.56 -23.35
C ILE A 282 1.08 9.05 -23.00
N GLY A 283 2.27 9.64 -23.19
CA GLY A 283 2.57 11.02 -22.79
C GLY A 283 2.24 12.08 -23.85
N ALA A 284 1.66 11.67 -24.97
CA ALA A 284 1.50 12.51 -26.15
C ALA A 284 0.25 13.42 -26.10
N GLU A 285 -0.14 13.88 -24.91
CA GLU A 285 -1.32 14.74 -24.74
C GLU A 285 -1.01 16.18 -25.18
N PRO A 286 -1.80 16.76 -26.12
CA PRO A 286 -1.59 18.13 -26.58
C PRO A 286 -2.14 19.13 -25.56
N LEU A 287 -1.43 19.31 -24.45
CA LEU A 287 -1.78 20.29 -23.42
C LEU A 287 -1.31 21.70 -23.79
N ALA A 288 -2.11 22.70 -23.41
CA ALA A 288 -1.72 24.11 -23.54
C ALA A 288 -0.51 24.42 -22.65
N ALA A 289 0.27 25.45 -22.99
CA ALA A 289 1.35 25.90 -22.10
C ALA A 289 0.76 26.46 -20.79
N PRO A 290 1.34 26.13 -19.62
CA PRO A 290 0.94 26.70 -18.34
C PRO A 290 0.93 28.23 -18.36
N ARG A 291 -0.07 28.85 -17.69
CA ARG A 291 -0.15 30.29 -17.44
C ARG A 291 -0.13 30.55 -15.94
N PRO A 292 1.04 30.38 -15.29
CA PRO A 292 1.13 30.47 -13.84
C PRO A 292 0.84 31.87 -13.30
N ALA A 293 0.62 31.93 -11.99
CA ALA A 293 0.66 33.17 -11.21
C ALA A 293 2.07 33.80 -11.21
N GLU A 294 2.20 34.99 -10.62
CA GLU A 294 3.51 35.63 -10.44
C GLU A 294 4.42 34.78 -9.54
N THR A 295 5.64 34.50 -9.97
CA THR A 295 6.60 33.69 -9.19
C THR A 295 6.84 34.29 -7.82
N GLY A 296 6.86 33.46 -6.77
CA GLY A 296 6.95 33.96 -5.38
C GLY A 296 5.59 34.25 -4.73
N THR A 297 4.47 34.10 -5.46
CA THR A 297 3.13 34.21 -4.88
C THR A 297 2.98 33.24 -3.70
N ARG A 298 2.43 33.76 -2.60
CA ARG A 298 2.13 32.99 -1.38
C ARG A 298 0.63 32.92 -1.17
N VAL A 299 0.14 31.72 -0.88
CA VAL A 299 -1.27 31.46 -0.62
C VAL A 299 -1.40 30.68 0.69
N ARG A 300 -2.35 31.11 1.53
CA ARG A 300 -2.86 30.28 2.63
C ARG A 300 -4.07 29.52 2.12
N ALA A 301 -3.98 28.19 2.14
CA ALA A 301 -5.02 27.26 1.73
C ALA A 301 -5.53 26.51 2.97
N PRO A 302 -6.40 27.13 3.79
CA PRO A 302 -6.91 26.49 4.99
C PRO A 302 -7.66 25.21 4.65
N TYR A 303 -7.64 24.23 5.56
CA TYR A 303 -8.46 23.04 5.48
C TYR A 303 -9.44 23.00 6.67
N PRO A 304 -10.65 22.43 6.50
CA PRO A 304 -11.65 22.39 7.55
C PRO A 304 -11.17 21.46 8.67
N SER A 305 -11.05 21.99 9.90
CA SER A 305 -10.78 21.19 11.09
C SER A 305 -11.38 21.85 12.33
N PRO A 306 -11.98 21.08 13.26
CA PRO A 306 -12.45 21.62 14.53
C PRO A 306 -11.31 21.99 15.50
N ARG A 307 -10.07 21.55 15.23
CA ARG A 307 -8.90 21.71 16.12
C ARG A 307 -7.86 22.66 15.50
N PRO A 308 -7.69 23.88 16.04
CA PRO A 308 -6.69 24.82 15.52
C PRO A 308 -5.23 24.35 15.70
N GLU A 309 -4.98 23.35 16.53
CA GLU A 309 -3.67 22.76 16.80
C GLU A 309 -3.25 21.64 15.82
N ASP A 310 -4.17 21.17 14.96
CA ASP A 310 -3.86 20.12 13.98
C ASP A 310 -2.68 20.52 13.07
N PRO A 311 -1.85 19.57 12.61
CA PRO A 311 -0.59 19.89 11.93
C PRO A 311 -0.78 20.59 10.58
N ALA A 312 -0.05 21.68 10.37
CA ALA A 312 0.03 22.37 9.10
C ALA A 312 1.03 21.71 8.13
N THR A 313 0.88 22.04 6.84
CA THR A 313 1.84 21.70 5.78
C THR A 313 2.32 22.96 5.06
N LEU A 314 3.56 22.93 4.58
CA LEU A 314 4.16 23.99 3.77
C LEU A 314 4.67 23.36 2.47
N SER A 315 4.14 23.81 1.33
CA SER A 315 4.53 23.35 0.00
C SER A 315 5.17 24.48 -0.79
N LEU A 316 6.30 24.18 -1.42
CA LEU A 316 7.08 25.08 -2.25
C LEU A 316 7.19 24.47 -3.64
N GLN A 317 6.80 25.21 -4.68
CA GLN A 317 6.88 24.70 -6.05
C GLN A 317 7.45 25.75 -7.00
N TRP A 318 8.47 25.36 -7.77
CA TRP A 318 9.01 26.19 -8.84
C TRP A 318 8.13 26.09 -10.10
N PRO A 319 8.14 27.11 -10.98
CA PRO A 319 7.32 27.13 -12.18
C PRO A 319 7.46 25.89 -13.07
N ALA A 320 6.34 25.46 -13.67
CA ALA A 320 6.31 24.39 -14.65
C ALA A 320 6.72 24.92 -16.05
N ASP A 321 7.98 25.32 -16.20
CA ASP A 321 8.53 25.81 -17.48
C ASP A 321 9.88 25.19 -17.87
N LEU A 322 10.22 24.03 -17.30
CA LEU A 322 11.42 23.27 -17.60
C LEU A 322 11.20 22.28 -18.76
N GLN A 323 12.15 22.29 -19.69
CA GLN A 323 12.31 21.24 -20.69
C GLN A 323 13.55 20.43 -20.34
N LEU A 324 13.35 19.17 -19.97
CA LEU A 324 14.44 18.30 -19.52
C LEU A 324 14.69 17.21 -20.55
N THR A 325 15.97 16.91 -20.77
CA THR A 325 16.37 15.68 -21.44
C THR A 325 16.11 14.48 -20.51
N PRO A 326 15.99 13.24 -21.01
CA PRO A 326 15.83 12.07 -20.14
C PRO A 326 16.92 11.96 -19.05
N LEU A 327 18.15 12.38 -19.38
CA LEU A 327 19.27 12.43 -18.42
C LEU A 327 19.07 13.51 -17.35
N ASP A 328 18.68 14.72 -17.74
CA ASP A 328 18.48 15.81 -16.78
C ASP A 328 17.25 15.59 -15.90
N ASP A 329 16.20 14.95 -16.43
CA ASP A 329 15.02 14.49 -15.69
C ASP A 329 15.42 13.54 -14.56
N GLN A 330 16.09 12.43 -14.91
CA GLN A 330 16.54 11.44 -13.92
C GLN A 330 17.51 12.06 -12.92
N LEU A 331 18.46 12.88 -13.38
CA LEU A 331 19.43 13.54 -12.51
C LEU A 331 18.74 14.47 -11.50
N LEU A 332 17.72 15.22 -11.92
CA LEU A 332 16.95 16.10 -11.05
C LEU A 332 16.15 15.30 -10.02
N GLN A 333 15.48 14.22 -10.43
CA GLN A 333 14.73 13.37 -9.48
C GLN A 333 15.65 12.79 -8.39
N LEU A 334 16.81 12.26 -8.79
CA LEU A 334 17.83 11.76 -7.86
C LEU A 334 18.41 12.86 -6.96
N PHE A 335 18.61 14.06 -7.52
CA PHE A 335 19.03 15.23 -6.75
C PHE A 335 17.98 15.58 -5.68
N MET A 336 16.70 15.62 -6.03
CA MET A 336 15.62 15.93 -5.09
C MET A 336 15.51 14.90 -3.97
N GLN A 337 15.68 13.60 -4.27
CA GLN A 337 15.73 12.56 -3.25
C GLN A 337 16.95 12.73 -2.32
N ALA A 338 18.14 13.04 -2.84
CA ALA A 338 19.32 13.28 -2.01
C ALA A 338 19.22 14.57 -1.17
N PHE A 339 18.59 15.61 -1.73
CA PHE A 339 18.50 16.93 -1.12
C PHE A 339 17.36 17.04 -0.11
N ALA A 340 16.20 16.44 -0.39
CA ALA A 340 14.98 16.60 0.39
C ALA A 340 14.20 15.28 0.62
N GLY A 341 14.69 14.11 0.17
CA GLY A 341 14.00 12.83 0.28
C GLY A 341 14.46 11.95 1.45
N GLY A 342 13.59 11.78 2.45
CA GLY A 342 13.80 10.85 3.57
C GLY A 342 14.79 11.34 4.62
N GLU A 343 14.97 10.53 5.66
CA GLU A 343 15.69 10.88 6.90
C GLU A 343 17.18 11.14 6.73
N THR A 344 17.71 10.80 5.57
CA THR A 344 19.13 10.99 5.29
C THR A 344 19.39 12.23 4.42
N SER A 345 18.35 12.94 3.98
CA SER A 345 18.50 14.07 3.07
C SER A 345 19.08 15.32 3.74
N THR A 346 19.67 16.20 2.93
CA THR A 346 20.24 17.47 3.42
C THR A 346 19.22 18.33 4.17
N LEU A 347 17.99 18.44 3.66
CA LEU A 347 16.94 19.23 4.31
C LEU A 347 16.37 18.53 5.55
N TYR A 348 16.39 17.19 5.63
CA TYR A 348 15.95 16.51 6.84
C TYR A 348 16.86 16.87 8.01
N ASP A 349 18.18 16.83 7.82
CA ASP A 349 19.14 17.25 8.85
C ASP A 349 18.92 18.72 9.26
N LYS A 350 18.68 19.61 8.30
CA LYS A 350 18.53 21.05 8.60
C LYS A 350 17.17 21.47 9.14
N LEU A 351 16.08 20.73 8.86
CA LEU A 351 14.71 21.17 9.18
C LEU A 351 13.93 20.23 10.10
N VAL A 352 14.28 18.94 10.16
CA VAL A 352 13.50 17.91 10.88
C VAL A 352 14.29 17.36 12.06
N ASN A 353 15.53 16.94 11.84
CA ASN A 353 16.36 16.28 12.86
C ASN A 353 16.52 17.16 14.10
N SER A 354 16.03 16.70 15.26
CA SER A 354 15.97 17.48 16.49
C SER A 354 17.33 17.93 17.02
N GLU A 355 18.41 17.23 16.66
CA GLU A 355 19.78 17.53 17.10
C GLU A 355 20.46 18.60 16.23
N THR A 356 20.07 18.70 14.95
CA THR A 356 20.78 19.49 13.94
C THR A 356 19.92 20.55 13.27
N ARG A 357 18.60 20.53 13.46
CA ARG A 357 17.67 21.49 12.86
C ARG A 357 18.04 22.92 13.25
N VAL A 358 18.03 23.79 12.25
CA VAL A 358 18.31 25.22 12.42
C VAL A 358 17.06 26.05 12.69
N LEU A 359 15.88 25.44 12.50
CA LEU A 359 14.57 26.03 12.78
C LEU A 359 13.72 25.03 13.56
N ASP A 360 13.04 25.50 14.61
CA ASP A 360 12.06 24.69 15.33
C ASP A 360 10.63 25.14 14.97
N LEU A 361 10.12 24.60 13.87
CA LEU A 361 8.71 24.77 13.46
C LEU A 361 7.87 23.52 13.77
N GLY A 362 8.43 22.55 14.49
CA GLY A 362 7.80 21.25 14.73
C GLY A 362 7.76 20.32 13.51
N VAL A 363 8.51 20.62 12.44
CA VAL A 363 8.52 19.81 11.22
C VAL A 363 8.80 18.34 11.54
N GLN A 364 7.93 17.45 11.06
CA GLN A 364 8.04 16.01 11.27
C GLN A 364 8.62 15.28 10.06
N SER A 365 8.41 15.83 8.86
CA SER A 365 8.98 15.27 7.64
C SER A 365 9.21 16.31 6.56
N VAL A 366 10.14 15.99 5.65
CA VAL A 366 10.44 16.74 4.44
C VAL A 366 10.47 15.77 3.26
N TRP A 367 9.99 16.25 2.12
CA TRP A 367 10.05 15.53 0.85
C TRP A 367 10.40 16.51 -0.27
N GLY A 368 10.97 15.97 -1.36
CA GLY A 368 11.18 16.71 -2.58
C GLY A 368 11.00 15.82 -3.79
N SER A 369 10.42 16.37 -4.84
CA SER A 369 10.12 15.64 -6.06
C SER A 369 10.22 16.54 -7.28
N ARG A 370 10.38 15.90 -8.43
CA ARG A 370 10.15 16.53 -9.73
C ARG A 370 8.79 16.09 -10.25
N GLU A 371 7.96 17.06 -10.64
CA GLU A 371 6.69 16.76 -11.29
C GLU A 371 6.93 16.22 -12.70
N ARG A 372 6.27 15.12 -13.02
CA ARG A 372 6.32 14.50 -14.36
C ARG A 372 5.38 15.17 -15.36
N ARG A 373 4.44 15.96 -14.83
CA ARG A 373 3.47 16.75 -15.60
C ARG A 373 4.18 17.78 -16.48
N PRO A 374 3.56 18.21 -17.60
CA PRO A 374 4.17 19.14 -18.54
C PRO A 374 4.74 20.40 -17.88
N GLY A 375 5.94 20.78 -18.31
CA GLY A 375 6.67 21.90 -17.73
C GLY A 375 7.50 21.53 -16.49
N HIS A 376 7.33 20.32 -15.94
CA HIS A 376 8.30 19.71 -15.04
C HIS A 376 8.69 20.55 -13.81
N SER A 377 7.68 21.08 -13.11
CA SER A 377 7.90 21.86 -11.89
C SER A 377 8.63 21.04 -10.82
N ILE A 378 9.37 21.73 -9.97
CA ILE A 378 10.11 21.11 -8.86
C ILE A 378 9.38 21.44 -7.57
N ALA A 379 9.18 20.46 -6.70
CA ALA A 379 8.45 20.64 -5.44
C ALA A 379 9.29 20.22 -4.22
N ILE A 380 9.14 20.97 -3.14
CA ILE A 380 9.61 20.63 -1.79
C ILE A 380 8.45 20.84 -0.83
N GLY A 381 8.16 19.86 0.01
CA GLY A 381 7.12 19.98 1.03
C GLY A 381 7.61 19.61 2.42
N LEU A 382 7.04 20.28 3.40
CA LEU A 382 7.22 20.04 4.82
C LEU A 382 5.87 19.69 5.45
N SER A 383 5.86 18.67 6.30
CA SER A 383 4.65 18.19 6.99
C SER A 383 4.84 18.16 8.50
N GLY A 384 3.72 18.23 9.23
CA GLY A 384 3.72 18.18 10.69
C GLY A 384 4.07 19.52 11.35
N LEU A 385 3.98 20.64 10.64
CA LEU A 385 4.34 21.94 11.21
C LEU A 385 3.33 22.37 12.28
N ARG A 386 3.79 23.08 13.30
CA ARG A 386 2.91 23.77 14.25
C ARG A 386 2.23 24.94 13.54
N PRO A 387 0.88 25.03 13.52
CA PRO A 387 0.20 26.18 12.92
C PRO A 387 0.57 27.50 13.61
N ALA A 388 0.73 27.46 14.93
CA ALA A 388 1.15 28.60 15.72
C ALA A 388 2.55 29.07 15.33
N GLY A 389 2.67 30.31 14.83
CA GLY A 389 3.93 30.91 14.43
C GLY A 389 4.36 30.61 12.99
N LEU A 390 3.54 29.93 12.17
CA LEU A 390 3.80 29.75 10.74
C LEU A 390 3.37 31.00 9.94
N ASP A 391 4.10 32.09 10.11
CA ASP A 391 3.92 33.37 9.41
C ASP A 391 4.89 33.54 8.23
N ASP A 392 4.81 34.68 7.53
CA ASP A 392 5.67 34.96 6.38
C ASP A 392 7.16 35.00 6.74
N ALA A 393 7.50 35.40 7.98
CA ALA A 393 8.87 35.42 8.44
C ALA A 393 9.41 34.00 8.70
N ALA A 394 8.58 33.09 9.21
CA ALA A 394 8.92 31.68 9.32
C ALA A 394 9.11 31.04 7.93
N VAL A 395 8.26 31.36 6.97
CA VAL A 395 8.41 30.93 5.57
C VAL A 395 9.71 31.46 4.95
N ASP A 396 10.04 32.74 5.18
CA ASP A 396 11.29 33.34 4.71
C ASP A 396 12.51 32.61 5.28
N GLN A 397 12.47 32.22 6.56
CA GLN A 397 13.53 31.44 7.18
C GLN A 397 13.68 30.06 6.53
N VAL A 398 12.57 29.36 6.26
CA VAL A 398 12.60 28.06 5.55
C VAL A 398 13.19 28.23 4.14
N LEU A 399 12.74 29.23 3.38
CA LEU A 399 13.26 29.54 2.06
C LEU A 399 14.76 29.87 2.10
N ALA A 400 15.20 30.62 3.11
CA ALA A 400 16.61 30.93 3.30
C ALA A 400 17.45 29.67 3.58
N VAL A 401 16.94 28.73 4.40
CA VAL A 401 17.62 27.44 4.65
C VAL A 401 17.75 26.63 3.36
N ILE A 402 16.70 26.57 2.54
CA ILE A 402 16.72 25.86 1.26
C ILE A 402 17.71 26.53 0.30
N GLN A 403 17.59 27.84 0.09
CA GLN A 403 18.45 28.60 -0.82
C GLN A 403 19.93 28.54 -0.43
N SER A 404 20.24 28.76 0.85
CA SER A 404 21.62 28.67 1.36
C SER A 404 22.19 27.27 1.17
N SER A 405 21.41 26.21 1.41
CA SER A 405 21.86 24.83 1.20
C SER A 405 22.15 24.52 -0.27
N LEU A 406 21.31 25.02 -1.19
CA LEU A 406 21.56 24.89 -2.64
C LEU A 406 22.81 25.67 -3.06
N GLN A 407 23.01 26.88 -2.52
CA GLN A 407 24.18 27.73 -2.81
C GLN A 407 25.48 27.13 -2.24
N GLU A 408 25.45 26.61 -1.01
CA GLU A 408 26.57 25.90 -0.38
C GLU A 408 27.03 24.74 -1.27
N LEU A 409 26.10 23.89 -1.70
CA LEU A 409 26.41 22.77 -2.58
C LEU A 409 26.95 23.22 -3.95
N ALA A 410 26.39 24.29 -4.53
CA ALA A 410 26.85 24.85 -5.78
C ALA A 410 28.26 25.47 -5.69
N ALA A 411 28.66 25.96 -4.52
CA ALA A 411 29.93 26.64 -4.29
C ALA A 411 31.06 25.70 -3.84
N CYS A 412 30.75 24.43 -3.50
CA CYS A 412 31.76 23.45 -3.09
C CYS A 412 32.86 23.29 -4.14
N ALA A 413 34.11 23.36 -3.69
CA ALA A 413 35.27 23.04 -4.52
C ALA A 413 35.33 21.52 -4.81
N PRO A 414 35.97 21.11 -5.93
CA PRO A 414 36.32 19.72 -6.17
C PRO A 414 36.95 19.04 -4.95
N GLY A 415 36.37 17.93 -4.51
CA GLY A 415 36.89 17.15 -3.38
C GLY A 415 36.40 17.58 -1.99
N ASP A 416 35.59 18.63 -1.88
CA ASP A 416 34.92 19.06 -0.63
C ASP A 416 34.14 17.91 0.02
N THR A 417 34.15 17.82 1.35
CA THR A 417 33.50 16.75 2.11
C THR A 417 31.98 16.75 1.93
N LEU A 418 31.34 17.93 1.88
CA LEU A 418 29.90 18.07 1.65
C LEU A 418 29.53 17.54 0.26
N LEU A 419 30.25 17.98 -0.77
CA LEU A 419 30.04 17.53 -2.15
C LEU A 419 30.23 16.02 -2.28
N ARG A 420 31.28 15.47 -1.66
CA ARG A 420 31.56 14.03 -1.70
C ARG A 420 30.45 13.23 -1.03
N SER A 421 30.00 13.66 0.16
CA SER A 421 28.92 13.01 0.90
C SER A 421 27.60 13.03 0.10
N PHE A 422 27.26 14.19 -0.48
CA PHE A 422 26.07 14.35 -1.32
C PHE A 422 26.12 13.45 -2.56
N ASN A 423 27.24 13.44 -3.29
CA ASN A 423 27.40 12.60 -4.49
C ASN A 423 27.38 11.10 -4.15
N GLN A 424 27.95 10.70 -3.01
CA GLN A 424 27.90 9.32 -2.54
C GLN A 424 26.46 8.89 -2.22
N ARG A 425 25.69 9.75 -1.56
CA ARG A 425 24.26 9.51 -1.27
C ARG A 425 23.48 9.34 -2.56
N LEU A 426 23.64 10.26 -3.51
CA LEU A 426 22.96 10.21 -4.80
C LEU A 426 23.34 8.95 -5.59
N ALA A 427 24.61 8.57 -5.63
CA ALA A 427 25.05 7.33 -6.27
C ALA A 427 24.42 6.09 -5.62
N ALA A 428 24.29 6.06 -4.28
CA ALA A 428 23.63 4.97 -3.57
C ALA A 428 22.13 4.89 -3.90
N ILE A 429 21.44 6.03 -3.99
CA ILE A 429 20.03 6.10 -4.40
C ILE A 429 19.87 5.60 -5.85
N ALA A 430 20.71 6.09 -6.77
CA ALA A 430 20.70 5.65 -8.16
C ALA A 430 20.96 4.14 -8.31
N GLN A 431 21.87 3.58 -7.51
CA GLN A 431 22.12 2.15 -7.48
C GLN A 431 20.88 1.38 -6.96
N SER A 432 20.19 1.89 -5.94
CA SER A 432 18.96 1.31 -5.41
C SER A 432 17.84 1.31 -6.45
N GLU A 433 17.58 2.44 -7.11
CA GLU A 433 16.55 2.53 -8.16
C GLU A 433 16.80 1.56 -9.31
N ARG A 434 18.06 1.38 -9.74
CA ARG A 434 18.41 0.40 -10.78
C ARG A 434 18.14 -1.04 -10.34
N ARG A 435 18.43 -1.36 -9.09
CA ARG A 435 18.14 -2.70 -8.53
C ARG A 435 16.64 -2.93 -8.47
N GLN A 436 15.87 -1.94 -8.03
CA GLN A 436 14.41 -2.00 -8.02
C GLN A 436 13.83 -2.15 -9.42
N LEU A 437 14.31 -1.41 -10.42
CA LEU A 437 13.86 -1.56 -11.81
C LEU A 437 14.15 -2.96 -12.38
N ARG A 438 15.31 -3.55 -12.08
CA ARG A 438 15.59 -4.94 -12.48
C ARG A 438 14.66 -5.92 -11.79
N GLU A 439 14.48 -5.77 -10.49
CA GLU A 439 13.59 -6.65 -9.74
C GLU A 439 12.13 -6.51 -10.22
N TYR A 440 11.73 -5.31 -10.60
CA TYR A 440 10.42 -5.05 -11.14
C TYR A 440 10.12 -5.87 -12.41
N LEU A 441 11.12 -6.05 -13.28
CA LEU A 441 11.01 -6.92 -14.47
C LEU A 441 10.97 -8.42 -14.14
N ASN A 442 11.38 -8.82 -12.93
CA ASN A 442 11.31 -10.21 -12.45
C ASN A 442 9.97 -10.54 -11.79
N THR A 443 9.13 -9.54 -11.54
CA THR A 443 7.80 -9.71 -10.95
C THR A 443 6.70 -9.62 -12.01
N PRO A 444 5.58 -10.35 -11.85
CA PRO A 444 4.43 -10.15 -12.74
C PRO A 444 3.95 -8.69 -12.66
N PRO A 445 3.32 -8.14 -13.72
CA PRO A 445 2.88 -6.74 -13.73
C PRO A 445 1.85 -6.35 -12.66
N MET A 446 1.16 -7.33 -12.08
CA MET A 446 0.12 -7.15 -11.06
C MET A 446 -1.10 -6.38 -11.56
N PHE A 447 -1.41 -6.40 -12.86
CA PHE A 447 -2.61 -5.77 -13.39
C PHE A 447 -3.86 -6.43 -12.80
N GLY A 448 -4.82 -5.62 -12.37
CA GLY A 448 -6.03 -6.09 -11.69
C GLY A 448 -5.85 -6.39 -10.19
N HIS A 449 -4.67 -6.14 -9.61
CA HIS A 449 -4.45 -6.26 -8.16
C HIS A 449 -4.47 -4.88 -7.49
N ARG A 450 -5.28 -4.73 -6.43
CA ARG A 450 -5.28 -3.51 -5.61
C ARG A 450 -3.96 -3.38 -4.85
N GLY A 451 -3.35 -2.20 -4.89
CA GLY A 451 -2.06 -1.93 -4.24
C GLY A 451 -0.85 -2.60 -4.91
N GLY A 452 -1.02 -3.17 -6.12
CA GLY A 452 0.08 -3.71 -6.91
C GLY A 452 0.86 -2.62 -7.67
N ASN A 453 1.93 -3.03 -8.36
CA ASN A 453 2.82 -2.12 -9.07
C ASN A 453 2.34 -1.78 -10.50
N ALA A 454 1.05 -1.94 -10.81
CA ALA A 454 0.53 -1.78 -12.17
C ALA A 454 0.81 -0.39 -12.78
N GLY A 455 0.55 0.68 -12.03
CA GLY A 455 0.76 2.06 -12.49
C GLY A 455 2.22 2.40 -12.80
N ALA A 456 3.18 1.66 -12.23
CA ALA A 456 4.59 1.85 -12.55
C ALA A 456 4.95 1.39 -13.97
N TRP A 457 4.19 0.47 -14.58
CA TRP A 457 4.38 0.05 -15.97
C TRP A 457 4.00 1.17 -16.94
N LEU A 458 2.87 1.85 -16.68
CA LEU A 458 2.46 3.02 -17.45
C LEU A 458 3.58 4.07 -17.44
N ASN A 459 4.10 4.38 -16.25
CA ASN A 459 5.16 5.38 -16.07
C ASN A 459 6.48 4.96 -16.77
N LEU A 460 6.86 3.69 -16.66
CA LEU A 460 8.09 3.18 -17.27
C LEU A 460 8.00 3.23 -18.80
N LEU A 461 6.88 2.78 -19.36
CA LEU A 461 6.68 2.78 -20.81
C LEU A 461 6.58 4.22 -21.35
N GLU A 462 5.92 5.13 -20.63
CA GLU A 462 5.90 6.57 -20.94
C GLU A 462 7.32 7.18 -21.00
N GLN A 463 8.18 6.84 -20.03
CA GLN A 463 9.58 7.27 -20.03
C GLN A 463 10.33 6.69 -21.23
N CYS A 464 10.14 5.41 -21.53
CA CYS A 464 10.75 4.75 -22.68
C CYS A 464 10.28 5.34 -24.02
N GLU A 465 9.13 6.01 -24.10
CA GLU A 465 8.69 6.69 -25.34
C GLU A 465 9.70 7.73 -25.82
N HIS A 466 10.37 8.37 -24.86
CA HIS A 466 11.33 9.45 -25.07
C HIS A 466 12.76 8.93 -25.28
N ASP A 467 13.01 7.64 -25.08
CA ASP A 467 14.32 7.04 -25.33
C ASP A 467 14.55 6.89 -26.86
N PRO A 468 15.75 7.23 -27.35
CA PRO A 468 16.07 7.17 -28.76
C PRO A 468 16.20 5.72 -29.25
N GLY A 469 15.83 5.49 -30.51
CA GLY A 469 16.04 4.21 -31.18
C GLY A 469 14.86 3.24 -31.08
N PHE A 470 14.94 2.19 -31.92
CA PHE A 470 13.90 1.16 -32.04
C PHE A 470 13.95 0.15 -30.89
N ARG A 471 15.14 -0.18 -30.37
CA ARG A 471 15.33 -1.07 -29.22
C ARG A 471 15.53 -0.21 -27.97
N ARG A 472 14.66 -0.41 -26.98
CA ARG A 472 14.56 0.43 -25.77
C ARG A 472 14.75 -0.45 -24.53
N SER A 473 15.66 -0.03 -23.64
CA SER A 473 15.97 -0.78 -22.43
C SER A 473 14.99 -0.40 -21.31
N LEU A 474 14.25 -1.39 -20.79
CA LEU A 474 13.33 -1.20 -19.66
C LEU A 474 14.07 -0.95 -18.33
N VAL A 475 15.34 -1.32 -18.24
CA VAL A 475 16.20 -0.97 -17.09
C VAL A 475 16.97 0.35 -17.32
N ARG A 476 16.70 1.04 -18.43
CA ARG A 476 17.31 2.32 -18.83
C ARG A 476 18.84 2.29 -18.74
N ALA A 477 19.46 1.22 -19.24
CA ALA A 477 20.89 0.94 -19.07
C ALA A 477 21.82 2.06 -19.60
N ASP A 478 21.45 2.71 -20.69
CA ASP A 478 22.24 3.81 -21.29
C ASP A 478 22.22 5.05 -20.42
N LEU A 479 21.06 5.38 -19.88
CA LEU A 479 20.87 6.47 -18.92
C LEU A 479 21.68 6.23 -17.65
N ALA A 480 21.64 4.99 -17.13
CA ALA A 480 22.43 4.58 -15.98
C ALA A 480 23.94 4.80 -16.22
N ARG A 481 24.46 4.38 -17.38
CA ARG A 481 25.87 4.60 -17.75
C ARG A 481 26.20 6.08 -17.89
N ALA A 482 25.32 6.89 -18.47
CA ALA A 482 25.50 8.32 -18.59
C ALA A 482 25.56 9.01 -17.21
N LEU A 483 24.69 8.60 -16.28
CA LEU A 483 24.68 9.08 -14.90
C LEU A 483 25.96 8.70 -14.16
N ASP A 484 26.42 7.44 -14.27
CA ASP A 484 27.68 7.01 -13.64
C ASP A 484 28.87 7.81 -14.17
N GLY A 485 28.90 8.07 -15.47
CA GLY A 485 29.90 8.92 -16.11
C GLY A 485 29.87 10.37 -15.61
N LEU A 486 28.71 10.90 -15.25
CA LEU A 486 28.55 12.25 -14.69
C LEU A 486 29.04 12.30 -13.23
N LEU A 487 28.66 11.32 -12.41
CA LEU A 487 29.02 11.25 -10.99
C LEU A 487 30.49 10.89 -10.75
N ALA A 488 31.16 10.24 -11.71
CA ALA A 488 32.57 9.90 -11.63
C ALA A 488 33.52 11.08 -11.94
N GLN A 489 33.01 12.21 -12.45
CA GLN A 489 33.83 13.38 -12.74
C GLN A 489 34.34 14.04 -11.45
N SER A 490 35.55 14.58 -11.48
CA SER A 490 36.17 15.22 -10.30
C SER A 490 35.62 16.61 -9.99
N GLY A 491 34.88 17.23 -10.90
CA GLY A 491 34.30 18.56 -10.74
C GLY A 491 33.03 18.60 -9.88
N ASN A 492 32.53 19.79 -9.61
CA ASN A 492 31.21 20.00 -9.02
C ASN A 492 30.17 20.20 -10.14
N PRO A 493 29.29 19.23 -10.44
CA PRO A 493 28.30 19.37 -11.51
C PRO A 493 27.12 20.27 -11.11
N TRP A 494 26.93 20.53 -9.80
CA TRP A 494 25.70 21.12 -9.28
C TRP A 494 25.54 22.60 -9.62
N THR A 495 26.64 23.35 -9.76
CA THR A 495 26.56 24.77 -10.20
C THR A 495 25.85 24.89 -11.56
N THR A 496 26.20 24.01 -12.51
CA THR A 496 25.62 24.02 -13.86
C THR A 496 24.22 23.39 -13.85
N ALA A 497 24.00 22.33 -13.08
CA ALA A 497 22.69 21.69 -12.97
C ALA A 497 21.63 22.62 -12.35
N LEU A 498 21.95 23.28 -11.23
CA LEU A 498 21.05 24.20 -10.53
C LEU A 498 20.70 25.43 -11.37
N ALA A 499 21.65 25.95 -12.17
CA ALA A 499 21.37 27.01 -13.13
C ALA A 499 20.39 26.55 -14.23
N ARG A 500 20.59 25.34 -14.78
CA ARG A 500 19.67 24.76 -15.79
C ARG A 500 18.26 24.54 -15.23
N TRP A 501 18.16 24.11 -13.96
CA TRP A 501 16.88 23.92 -13.28
C TRP A 501 16.28 25.20 -12.70
N ARG A 502 17.00 26.33 -12.79
CA ARG A 502 16.58 27.67 -12.34
C ARG A 502 16.15 27.75 -10.86
N LEU A 503 16.62 26.83 -10.03
CA LEU A 503 16.25 26.75 -8.61
C LEU A 503 16.75 27.93 -7.78
N LEU A 504 17.88 28.53 -8.19
CA LEU A 504 18.47 29.70 -7.55
C LEU A 504 18.02 31.04 -8.17
N GLU A 505 17.44 31.00 -9.38
CA GLU A 505 17.09 32.20 -10.16
C GLU A 505 15.65 32.66 -9.92
N ARG A 506 14.77 31.74 -9.51
CA ARG A 506 13.35 32.01 -9.35
C ARG A 506 12.87 31.71 -7.94
N ALA A 507 11.96 32.55 -7.45
CA ALA A 507 11.23 32.30 -6.23
C ALA A 507 10.16 31.20 -6.48
N PRO A 508 10.03 30.21 -5.58
CA PRO A 508 8.95 29.23 -5.65
C PRO A 508 7.62 29.88 -5.27
N TYR A 509 6.53 29.33 -5.78
CA TYR A 509 5.21 29.52 -5.17
C TYR A 509 5.19 28.88 -3.79
N VAL A 510 4.46 29.50 -2.86
CA VAL A 510 4.34 29.00 -1.50
C VAL A 510 2.88 28.75 -1.18
N VAL A 511 2.55 27.54 -0.74
CA VAL A 511 1.24 27.21 -0.17
C VAL A 511 1.40 26.76 1.27
N ILE A 512 0.70 27.47 2.16
CA ILE A 512 0.58 27.10 3.57
C ILE A 512 -0.81 26.51 3.76
N SER A 513 -0.90 25.23 4.12
CA SER A 513 -2.18 24.61 4.48
C SER A 513 -2.23 24.39 5.99
N ALA A 514 -3.23 25.00 6.64
CA ALA A 514 -3.36 25.04 8.09
C ALA A 514 -4.83 24.79 8.49
N PRO A 515 -5.10 24.24 9.68
CA PRO A 515 -6.46 23.97 10.12
C PRO A 515 -7.25 25.28 10.28
N SER A 516 -8.54 25.25 9.95
CA SER A 516 -9.47 26.36 10.19
C SER A 516 -10.81 25.86 10.73
N PRO A 517 -11.10 26.14 12.02
CA PRO A 517 -12.43 25.97 12.60
C PRO A 517 -13.50 26.82 11.92
N GLU A 518 -13.13 27.99 11.40
CA GLU A 518 -14.03 28.87 10.65
C GLU A 518 -14.45 28.22 9.33
N LEU A 519 -13.49 27.71 8.54
CA LEU A 519 -13.77 26.98 7.31
C LEU A 519 -14.60 25.72 7.57
N GLN A 520 -14.37 25.01 8.69
CA GLN A 520 -15.21 23.89 9.10
C GLN A 520 -16.68 24.34 9.29
N GLN A 521 -16.92 25.50 9.89
CA GLN A 521 -18.26 26.05 10.04
C GLN A 521 -18.86 26.50 8.71
N GLU A 522 -18.06 27.13 7.83
CA GLU A 522 -18.48 27.53 6.48
C GLU A 522 -18.93 26.32 5.66
N VAL A 523 -18.14 25.24 5.64
CA VAL A 523 -18.51 23.99 4.95
C VAL A 523 -19.82 23.41 5.49
N LEU A 524 -20.04 23.43 6.80
CA LEU A 524 -21.30 22.97 7.40
C LEU A 524 -22.49 23.88 7.03
N GLN A 525 -22.28 25.19 6.95
CA GLN A 525 -23.30 26.17 6.54
C GLN A 525 -23.65 26.02 5.07
N ASP A 526 -22.65 25.88 4.19
CA ASP A 526 -22.85 25.66 2.75
C ASP A 526 -23.67 24.40 2.49
N ARG A 527 -23.37 23.31 3.20
CA ARG A 527 -24.16 22.06 3.13
C ARG A 527 -25.60 22.27 3.59
N ALA A 528 -25.81 23.01 4.67
CA ALA A 528 -27.15 23.32 5.16
C ALA A 528 -27.93 24.20 4.17
N GLN A 529 -27.29 25.20 3.59
CA GLN A 529 -27.88 26.09 2.60
C GLN A 529 -28.27 25.33 1.33
N ARG A 530 -27.38 24.52 0.75
CA ARG A 530 -27.70 23.72 -0.45
C ARG A 530 -28.91 22.81 -0.23
N ARG A 531 -29.01 22.16 0.93
CA ARG A 531 -30.20 21.36 1.29
C ARG A 531 -31.47 22.21 1.33
N GLY A 532 -31.41 23.38 1.96
CA GLY A 532 -32.54 24.31 2.03
C GLY A 532 -32.99 24.79 0.65
N ASP A 533 -32.04 25.19 -0.20
CA ASP A 533 -32.30 25.64 -1.56
C ASP A 533 -32.92 24.52 -2.42
N PHE A 534 -32.43 23.28 -2.26
CA PHE A 534 -33.01 22.12 -2.93
C PHE A 534 -34.47 21.88 -2.49
N ILE A 535 -34.78 21.97 -1.19
CA ILE A 535 -36.15 21.83 -0.67
C ILE A 535 -37.07 22.89 -1.25
N VAL A 536 -36.64 24.16 -1.29
CA VAL A 536 -37.41 25.26 -1.86
C VAL A 536 -37.70 25.02 -3.35
N ASN A 537 -36.67 24.61 -4.11
CA ASN A 537 -36.83 24.30 -5.53
C ASN A 537 -37.74 23.09 -5.76
N LEU A 538 -37.65 22.07 -4.90
CA LEU A 538 -38.49 20.88 -4.94
C LEU A 538 -39.96 21.23 -4.67
N MET A 539 -40.23 22.03 -3.64
CA MET A 539 -41.55 22.56 -3.31
C MET A 539 -42.13 23.33 -4.50
N HIS A 540 -41.34 24.21 -5.12
CA HIS A 540 -41.75 24.94 -6.31
C HIS A 540 -42.05 24.02 -7.51
N ARG A 541 -41.17 23.04 -7.79
CA ARG A 541 -41.33 22.06 -8.87
C ARG A 541 -42.59 21.22 -8.72
N LEU A 542 -42.97 20.88 -7.48
CA LEU A 542 -44.12 20.04 -7.16
C LEU A 542 -45.40 20.83 -6.85
N GLY A 543 -45.32 22.16 -6.73
CA GLY A 543 -46.45 23.00 -6.34
C GLY A 543 -46.91 22.78 -4.89
N LEU A 544 -45.98 22.41 -4.00
CA LEU A 544 -46.23 22.13 -2.58
C LEU A 544 -45.72 23.28 -1.71
N ASN A 545 -46.39 23.54 -0.59
CA ASN A 545 -46.05 24.62 0.35
C ASN A 545 -45.55 24.09 1.71
N ASP A 546 -45.36 22.78 1.83
CA ASP A 546 -44.91 22.08 3.03
C ASP A 546 -43.69 21.23 2.70
N GLU A 547 -42.65 21.35 3.51
CA GLU A 547 -41.37 20.66 3.32
C GLU A 547 -41.54 19.14 3.41
N GLN A 548 -42.24 18.65 4.44
CA GLN A 548 -42.38 17.21 4.65
C GLN A 548 -43.16 16.54 3.53
N SER A 549 -44.21 17.19 3.03
CA SER A 549 -44.97 16.74 1.86
C SER A 549 -44.10 16.72 0.59
N ALA A 550 -43.23 17.72 0.41
CA ALA A 550 -42.31 17.75 -0.73
C ALA A 550 -41.26 16.64 -0.65
N LEU A 551 -40.67 16.40 0.52
CA LEU A 551 -39.73 15.32 0.76
C LEU A 551 -40.36 13.94 0.58
N ALA A 552 -41.60 13.74 1.05
CA ALA A 552 -42.34 12.50 0.84
C ALA A 552 -42.60 12.24 -0.65
N ALA A 553 -43.03 13.27 -1.40
CA ALA A 553 -43.24 13.15 -2.85
C ALA A 553 -41.93 12.88 -3.61
N TYR A 554 -40.82 13.48 -3.19
CA TYR A 554 -39.50 13.20 -3.77
C TYR A 554 -39.02 11.79 -3.47
N ARG A 555 -39.22 11.29 -2.25
CA ARG A 555 -38.95 9.89 -1.88
C ARG A 555 -39.72 8.92 -2.77
N ASP A 556 -41.00 9.20 -3.01
CA ASP A 556 -41.86 8.37 -3.88
C ASP A 556 -41.42 8.44 -5.35
N GLU A 557 -41.03 9.63 -5.84
CA GLU A 557 -40.43 9.81 -7.17
C GLU A 557 -39.14 8.99 -7.31
N PHE A 558 -38.25 9.07 -6.31
CA PHE A 558 -36.98 8.36 -6.28
C PHE A 558 -37.18 6.84 -6.25
N ALA A 559 -38.10 6.34 -5.43
CA ALA A 559 -38.46 4.92 -5.38
C ALA A 559 -39.01 4.42 -6.72
N ARG A 560 -39.86 5.20 -7.39
CA ARG A 560 -40.36 4.88 -8.74
C ARG A 560 -39.22 4.81 -9.76
N ARG A 561 -38.29 5.75 -9.75
CA ARG A 561 -37.08 5.72 -10.61
C ARG A 561 -36.20 4.49 -10.34
N THR A 562 -36.05 4.11 -9.06
CA THR A 562 -35.34 2.89 -8.69
C THR A 562 -36.02 1.66 -9.29
N ALA A 563 -37.34 1.56 -9.21
CA ALA A 563 -38.09 0.45 -9.81
C ALA A 563 -37.97 0.42 -11.35
N GLU A 564 -37.92 1.59 -12.00
CA GLU A 564 -37.65 1.69 -13.45
C GLU A 564 -36.26 1.14 -13.81
N LEU A 565 -35.22 1.47 -13.04
CA LEU A 565 -33.86 0.95 -13.23
C LEU A 565 -33.78 -0.56 -12.99
N GLU A 566 -34.38 -1.05 -11.89
CA GLU A 566 -34.42 -2.48 -11.57
C GLU A 566 -35.15 -3.26 -12.67
N ALA A 567 -36.29 -2.75 -13.16
CA ALA A 567 -37.02 -3.36 -14.27
C ALA A 567 -36.22 -3.36 -15.59
N ALA A 568 -35.49 -2.29 -15.89
CA ALA A 568 -34.62 -2.23 -17.07
C ALA A 568 -33.47 -3.24 -17.02
N SER A 569 -33.04 -3.66 -15.82
CA SER A 569 -31.97 -4.64 -15.62
C SER A 569 -32.46 -6.10 -15.46
N ALA A 570 -33.77 -6.32 -15.36
CA ALA A 570 -34.32 -7.64 -15.03
C ALA A 570 -34.03 -8.72 -16.09
N ASP A 571 -33.91 -8.31 -17.35
CA ASP A 571 -33.64 -9.19 -18.50
C ASP A 571 -32.18 -9.12 -18.98
N ASP A 572 -31.28 -8.53 -18.19
CA ASP A 572 -29.86 -8.48 -18.54
C ASP A 572 -29.30 -9.92 -18.66
N PRO A 573 -28.58 -10.25 -19.75
CA PRO A 573 -28.08 -11.59 -19.97
C PRO A 573 -27.03 -11.93 -18.91
N LEU A 574 -27.30 -12.95 -18.11
CA LEU A 574 -26.34 -13.47 -17.15
C LEU A 574 -25.44 -14.51 -17.84
N PRO A 575 -24.12 -14.27 -17.94
CA PRO A 575 -23.21 -15.26 -18.50
C PRO A 575 -23.23 -16.53 -17.64
N GLY A 576 -23.13 -17.69 -18.28
CA GLY A 576 -22.91 -18.94 -17.56
C GLY A 576 -21.51 -18.98 -16.95
N PHE A 577 -21.35 -19.70 -15.85
CA PHE A 577 -20.02 -20.00 -15.31
C PHE A 577 -19.17 -20.73 -16.36
N LEU A 578 -17.87 -20.45 -16.34
CA LEU A 578 -16.92 -21.05 -17.28
C LEU A 578 -16.97 -22.60 -17.22
N ALA A 579 -16.84 -23.25 -18.37
CA ALA A 579 -17.10 -24.68 -18.51
C ALA A 579 -16.02 -25.58 -17.89
N ASP A 580 -14.78 -25.12 -17.85
CA ASP A 580 -13.61 -25.88 -17.40
C ASP A 580 -12.73 -25.02 -16.47
N PRO A 581 -13.08 -24.94 -15.16
CA PRO A 581 -12.37 -24.07 -14.23
C PRO A 581 -11.01 -24.65 -13.88
N PRO A 582 -9.97 -23.80 -13.71
CA PRO A 582 -8.72 -24.25 -13.13
C PRO A 582 -9.00 -24.80 -11.73
N MET A 583 -8.76 -26.10 -11.54
CA MET A 583 -8.99 -26.81 -10.27
C MET A 583 -7.72 -26.89 -9.40
N GLY A 584 -6.61 -26.32 -9.85
CA GLY A 584 -5.31 -26.42 -9.21
C GLY A 584 -4.44 -25.18 -9.48
N MET A 585 -3.14 -25.33 -9.19
CA MET A 585 -2.15 -24.34 -9.60
C MET A 585 -2.07 -24.26 -11.13
N ASP A 586 -1.57 -23.13 -11.62
CA ASP A 586 -1.49 -22.84 -13.06
C ASP A 586 -0.56 -23.83 -13.78
N GLU A 587 -1.16 -24.77 -14.54
CA GLU A 587 -0.42 -25.81 -15.25
C GLU A 587 0.49 -25.27 -16.37
N GLU A 588 0.33 -23.99 -16.75
CA GLU A 588 1.20 -23.34 -17.74
C GLU A 588 2.55 -22.91 -17.15
N LEU A 589 2.68 -22.83 -15.83
CA LEU A 589 3.92 -22.44 -15.15
C LEU A 589 4.85 -23.64 -14.89
N ASP A 590 6.16 -23.46 -15.09
CA ASP A 590 7.16 -24.47 -14.74
C ASP A 590 7.46 -24.45 -13.23
N TYR A 591 6.77 -25.30 -12.48
CA TYR A 591 7.10 -25.57 -11.08
C TYR A 591 7.21 -27.07 -10.79
N SER A 592 7.88 -27.40 -9.70
CA SER A 592 7.91 -28.75 -9.15
C SER A 592 7.87 -28.71 -7.63
N TRP A 593 7.16 -29.67 -7.05
CA TRP A 593 7.11 -29.87 -5.61
C TRP A 593 7.75 -31.21 -5.26
N GLU A 594 8.94 -31.15 -4.70
CA GLU A 594 9.67 -32.29 -4.18
C GLU A 594 9.94 -32.05 -2.70
N PRO A 595 9.02 -32.45 -1.79
CA PRO A 595 9.11 -32.18 -0.36
C PRO A 595 10.53 -32.35 0.21
N PRO A 596 11.03 -31.38 0.98
CA PRO A 596 10.33 -30.23 1.53
C PRO A 596 10.38 -28.97 0.64
N LEU A 597 10.91 -29.08 -0.59
CA LEU A 597 11.20 -27.95 -1.47
C LEU A 597 10.15 -27.80 -2.57
N PHE A 598 9.59 -26.61 -2.67
CA PHE A 598 8.88 -26.13 -3.85
C PHE A 598 9.84 -25.31 -4.73
N THR A 599 9.85 -25.55 -6.04
CA THR A 599 10.64 -24.74 -6.98
C THR A 599 9.75 -24.22 -8.10
N ALA A 600 9.86 -22.94 -8.45
CA ALA A 600 9.29 -22.37 -9.66
C ALA A 600 10.39 -21.79 -10.55
N ARG A 601 10.26 -21.98 -11.87
CA ARG A 601 11.29 -21.66 -12.86
C ARG A 601 10.74 -20.68 -13.88
N PHE A 602 11.41 -19.54 -14.02
CA PHE A 602 11.01 -18.47 -14.91
C PHE A 602 12.22 -18.02 -15.75
N PRO A 603 12.30 -18.36 -17.05
CA PRO A 603 13.48 -18.09 -17.88
C PRO A 603 13.88 -16.60 -17.98
N SER A 604 12.91 -15.70 -17.87
CA SER A 604 13.11 -14.26 -17.89
C SER A 604 13.78 -13.70 -16.63
N MET A 605 13.72 -14.40 -15.49
CA MET A 605 14.24 -13.88 -14.22
C MET A 605 15.76 -13.77 -14.17
N GLU A 606 16.25 -12.62 -13.71
CA GLU A 606 17.65 -12.40 -13.32
C GLU A 606 17.88 -12.67 -11.82
N SER A 607 16.86 -12.47 -10.99
CA SER A 607 16.89 -12.73 -9.56
C SER A 607 16.56 -14.18 -9.22
N ALA A 608 16.95 -14.57 -8.00
CA ALA A 608 16.41 -15.75 -7.35
C ALA A 608 15.96 -15.39 -5.94
N THR A 609 14.79 -15.86 -5.57
CA THR A 609 14.18 -15.69 -4.24
C THR A 609 14.04 -17.06 -3.60
N MET A 610 14.50 -17.19 -2.37
CA MET A 610 14.44 -18.44 -1.63
C MET A 610 14.07 -18.18 -0.18
N GLY A 611 13.36 -19.12 0.41
CA GLY A 611 12.94 -18.97 1.80
C GLY A 611 12.56 -20.27 2.45
N VAL A 612 12.34 -20.18 3.76
CA VAL A 612 11.83 -21.25 4.60
C VAL A 612 10.58 -20.78 5.35
N ALA A 613 9.63 -21.68 5.52
CA ALA A 613 8.44 -21.50 6.32
C ALA A 613 8.53 -22.38 7.57
N LEU A 614 8.51 -21.74 8.73
CA LEU A 614 8.57 -22.39 10.03
C LEU A 614 7.19 -22.35 10.70
N ASP A 615 6.64 -23.50 11.09
CA ASP A 615 5.33 -23.56 11.75
C ASP A 615 5.39 -23.05 13.20
N LEU A 616 4.88 -21.83 13.41
CA LEU A 616 4.92 -21.16 14.72
C LEU A 616 4.07 -21.86 15.78
N ARG A 617 3.16 -22.77 15.39
CA ARG A 617 2.40 -23.58 16.36
C ARG A 617 3.26 -24.61 17.07
N GLN A 618 4.48 -24.84 16.57
CA GLN A 618 5.48 -25.70 17.21
C GLN A 618 6.34 -24.94 18.23
N TRP A 619 6.20 -23.62 18.32
CA TRP A 619 6.83 -22.83 19.36
C TRP A 619 6.37 -23.30 20.75
N PRO A 620 7.25 -23.41 21.76
CA PRO A 620 6.83 -23.85 23.10
C PRO A 620 5.77 -22.91 23.71
N ILE A 621 4.64 -23.49 24.12
CA ILE A 621 3.52 -22.71 24.70
C ILE A 621 3.90 -21.97 25.98
N ASP A 622 4.89 -22.47 26.74
CA ASP A 622 5.38 -21.84 27.97
C ASP A 622 6.15 -20.54 27.68
N ASP A 623 6.81 -20.48 26.52
CA ASP A 623 7.64 -19.37 26.05
C ASP A 623 6.95 -18.54 24.96
N ILE A 624 5.65 -18.73 24.75
CA ILE A 624 4.87 -18.03 23.71
C ILE A 624 4.94 -16.51 23.82
N SER A 625 5.18 -15.96 25.01
CA SER A 625 5.37 -14.52 25.20
C SER A 625 6.67 -13.96 24.59
N LEU A 626 7.63 -14.82 24.26
CA LEU A 626 8.86 -14.44 23.54
C LEU A 626 8.68 -14.49 22.02
N LEU A 627 7.58 -15.07 21.53
CA LEU A 627 7.34 -15.21 20.09
C LEU A 627 7.37 -13.86 19.35
N PRO A 628 6.75 -12.77 19.84
CA PRO A 628 6.86 -11.47 19.17
C PRO A 628 8.31 -10.99 19.13
N LEU A 629 9.07 -11.16 20.21
CA LEU A 629 10.48 -10.77 20.23
C LEU A 629 11.29 -11.53 19.17
N LEU A 630 11.03 -12.82 18.99
CA LEU A 630 11.66 -13.60 17.91
C LEU A 630 11.28 -13.04 16.54
N THR A 631 9.98 -12.93 16.24
CA THR A 631 9.48 -12.55 14.91
C THR A 631 9.93 -11.14 14.52
N GLU A 632 10.09 -10.24 15.50
CA GLU A 632 10.59 -8.88 15.29
C GLU A 632 12.11 -8.78 15.16
N SER A 633 12.88 -9.66 15.80
CA SER A 633 14.34 -9.46 15.96
C SER A 633 15.22 -10.24 15.00
N LEU A 634 14.70 -11.31 14.40
CA LEU A 634 15.51 -12.28 13.68
C LEU A 634 16.35 -11.67 12.54
N CYS A 635 15.78 -10.69 11.82
CA CYS A 635 16.48 -9.97 10.75
C CYS A 635 16.99 -8.58 11.16
N ASP A 636 16.91 -8.22 12.46
CA ASP A 636 17.12 -6.85 12.95
C ASP A 636 18.09 -6.74 14.15
N VAL A 637 18.70 -7.85 14.59
CA VAL A 637 19.61 -7.87 15.76
C VAL A 637 21.10 -7.90 15.38
N GLY A 638 21.44 -8.41 14.20
CA GLY A 638 22.80 -8.79 13.79
C GLY A 638 22.94 -10.31 13.64
N LEU A 639 24.06 -10.78 13.07
CA LEU A 639 24.32 -12.21 12.89
C LEU A 639 25.81 -12.51 12.69
N VAL A 640 26.15 -13.80 12.61
CA VAL A 640 27.49 -14.25 12.22
C VAL A 640 27.47 -14.75 10.77
N LEU A 641 28.22 -14.08 9.89
CA LEU A 641 28.36 -14.42 8.46
C LEU A 641 29.84 -14.41 8.07
N GLY A 642 30.56 -15.46 8.47
CA GLY A 642 32.02 -15.48 8.47
C GLY A 642 32.60 -14.66 9.64
N ASP A 643 32.32 -13.37 9.66
CA ASP A 643 32.58 -12.45 10.78
C ASP A 643 31.30 -12.17 11.58
N THR A 644 31.44 -11.78 12.84
CA THR A 644 30.31 -11.28 13.65
C THR A 644 29.94 -9.88 13.20
N LEU A 645 28.70 -9.69 12.74
CA LEU A 645 28.15 -8.42 12.30
C LEU A 645 27.13 -7.93 13.33
N ASP A 646 27.36 -6.75 13.88
CA ASP A 646 26.29 -6.02 14.59
C ASP A 646 25.20 -5.56 13.59
N PHE A 647 24.09 -5.02 14.09
CA PHE A 647 22.99 -4.58 13.24
C PHE A 647 23.41 -3.55 12.17
N ALA A 648 24.26 -2.58 12.51
CA ALA A 648 24.67 -1.55 11.55
C ALA A 648 25.55 -2.14 10.44
N GLN A 649 26.48 -3.01 10.81
CA GLN A 649 27.33 -3.74 9.87
C GLN A 649 26.51 -4.71 9.01
N MET A 650 25.55 -5.41 9.61
CA MET A 650 24.59 -6.29 8.92
C MET A 650 23.84 -5.51 7.84
N GLN A 651 23.26 -4.35 8.17
CA GLN A 651 22.53 -3.51 7.21
C GLN A 651 23.40 -3.05 6.04
N GLN A 652 24.65 -2.64 6.32
CA GLN A 652 25.60 -2.25 5.27
C GLN A 652 26.01 -3.42 4.38
N ALA A 653 26.28 -4.60 4.97
CA ALA A 653 26.66 -5.79 4.24
C ALA A 653 25.50 -6.31 3.38
N MET A 654 24.28 -6.36 3.94
CA MET A 654 23.06 -6.75 3.22
C MET A 654 22.85 -5.88 1.97
N ARG A 655 22.90 -4.55 2.12
CA ARG A 655 22.80 -3.62 0.98
C ARG A 655 23.88 -3.81 -0.08
N ARG A 656 25.05 -4.36 0.27
CA ARG A 656 26.13 -4.59 -0.70
C ARG A 656 26.01 -5.94 -1.39
N GLU A 657 25.56 -6.96 -0.67
CA GLU A 657 25.79 -8.37 -1.03
C GLU A 657 24.56 -9.11 -1.55
N ILE A 658 23.35 -8.66 -1.21
CA ILE A 658 22.08 -9.31 -1.58
C ILE A 658 21.01 -8.27 -1.94
N LEU A 659 19.92 -8.73 -2.57
CA LEU A 659 18.81 -7.87 -2.96
C LEU A 659 17.86 -7.61 -1.79
N GLY A 660 17.58 -8.63 -0.98
CA GLY A 660 16.70 -8.52 0.16
C GLY A 660 16.84 -9.67 1.14
N LEU A 661 16.49 -9.38 2.39
CA LEU A 661 16.29 -10.33 3.47
C LEU A 661 15.06 -9.87 4.25
N SER A 662 14.12 -10.76 4.50
CA SER A 662 12.91 -10.43 5.25
C SER A 662 12.44 -11.58 6.14
N CYS A 663 11.70 -11.21 7.18
CA CYS A 663 11.07 -12.12 8.13
C CYS A 663 9.64 -11.64 8.33
N ARG A 664 8.64 -12.47 8.03
CA ARG A 664 7.22 -12.12 8.17
C ARG A 664 6.39 -13.28 8.69
N VAL A 665 5.36 -12.96 9.46
CA VAL A 665 4.35 -13.94 9.89
C VAL A 665 3.27 -14.01 8.80
N GLU A 666 2.88 -15.23 8.44
CA GLU A 666 1.76 -15.50 7.54
C GLU A 666 0.80 -16.49 8.20
N HIS A 667 -0.49 -16.35 7.93
CA HIS A 667 -1.47 -17.32 8.36
C HIS A 667 -2.53 -17.58 7.29
N SER A 668 -3.15 -18.76 7.34
CA SER A 668 -4.30 -19.05 6.47
C SER A 668 -5.55 -18.33 6.96
N ALA A 669 -6.55 -18.21 6.08
CA ALA A 669 -7.81 -17.52 6.40
C ALA A 669 -8.63 -18.22 7.50
N ASP A 670 -8.47 -19.53 7.63
CA ASP A 670 -9.04 -20.40 8.69
C ASP A 670 -8.19 -20.41 9.97
N GLY A 671 -7.06 -19.71 9.95
CA GLY A 671 -6.08 -19.66 11.02
C GLY A 671 -5.27 -20.94 11.20
N GLN A 672 -5.58 -22.06 10.54
CA GLN A 672 -4.94 -23.36 10.83
C GLN A 672 -3.43 -23.39 10.52
N ARG A 673 -3.00 -22.69 9.48
CA ARG A 673 -1.59 -22.46 9.16
C ARG A 673 -1.15 -21.15 9.78
N LEU A 674 -0.06 -21.17 10.53
CA LEU A 674 0.59 -19.98 11.09
C LEU A 674 2.10 -20.19 10.99
N GLU A 675 2.77 -19.42 10.14
CA GLU A 675 4.14 -19.65 9.75
C GLU A 675 4.99 -18.40 9.83
N LEU A 676 6.24 -18.56 10.25
CA LEU A 676 7.28 -17.55 10.09
C LEU A 676 8.02 -17.82 8.78
N LEU A 677 7.86 -16.91 7.84
CA LEU A 677 8.54 -16.93 6.55
C LEU A 677 9.82 -16.12 6.67
N ILE A 678 10.94 -16.74 6.33
CA ILE A 678 12.25 -16.08 6.25
C ILE A 678 12.73 -16.24 4.82
N GLU A 679 12.92 -15.11 4.15
CA GLU A 679 13.18 -15.05 2.72
C GLU A 679 14.43 -14.22 2.45
N ALA A 680 15.27 -14.69 1.52
CA ALA A 680 16.38 -13.94 0.98
C ALA A 680 16.34 -13.97 -0.55
N SER A 681 16.73 -12.86 -1.17
CA SER A 681 16.80 -12.73 -2.63
C SER A 681 18.12 -12.13 -3.07
N GLY A 682 18.58 -12.53 -4.26
CA GLY A 682 19.70 -11.92 -4.98
C GLY A 682 19.23 -11.34 -6.31
N GLY A 683 19.88 -10.29 -6.79
CA GLY A 683 19.52 -9.65 -8.06
C GLY A 683 20.30 -10.16 -9.27
N ASN A 684 21.22 -11.11 -9.07
CA ASN A 684 22.01 -11.77 -10.10
C ASN A 684 22.65 -13.04 -9.53
N ARG A 685 23.21 -13.89 -10.39
CA ARG A 685 23.81 -15.18 -9.99
C ARG A 685 24.78 -15.12 -8.80
N ALA A 686 25.62 -14.09 -8.68
CA ALA A 686 26.56 -13.99 -7.55
C ALA A 686 25.83 -13.62 -6.25
N GLU A 687 24.91 -12.65 -6.33
CA GLU A 687 24.05 -12.29 -5.20
C GLU A 687 23.10 -13.44 -4.83
N ASN A 688 22.63 -14.25 -5.78
CA ASN A 688 21.74 -15.41 -5.54
C ASN A 688 22.43 -16.46 -4.66
N ARG A 689 23.71 -16.77 -4.92
CA ARG A 689 24.51 -17.63 -4.04
C ARG A 689 24.66 -17.01 -2.66
N ARG A 690 24.91 -15.70 -2.61
CA ARG A 690 25.12 -14.99 -1.37
C ARG A 690 23.85 -14.93 -0.52
N ALA A 691 22.68 -14.78 -1.14
CA ALA A 691 21.37 -14.82 -0.48
C ALA A 691 21.14 -16.13 0.27
N LEU A 692 21.57 -17.27 -0.29
CA LEU A 692 21.53 -18.55 0.41
C LEU A 692 22.40 -18.57 1.67
N ASP A 693 23.61 -17.98 1.62
CA ASP A 693 24.48 -17.87 2.80
C ASP A 693 23.81 -17.00 3.88
N TRP A 694 23.21 -15.87 3.48
CA TRP A 694 22.50 -14.97 4.38
C TRP A 694 21.30 -15.66 5.04
N LEU A 695 20.46 -16.33 4.25
CA LEU A 695 19.31 -17.09 4.75
C LEU A 695 19.74 -18.13 5.79
N ARG A 696 20.81 -18.88 5.49
CA ARG A 696 21.38 -19.85 6.44
C ARG A 696 21.86 -19.17 7.72
N ALA A 697 22.61 -18.08 7.60
CA ALA A 697 23.21 -17.43 8.75
C ALA A 697 22.17 -16.81 9.69
N VAL A 698 21.06 -16.28 9.16
CA VAL A 698 19.93 -15.77 9.95
C VAL A 698 19.22 -16.91 10.70
N LEU A 699 19.07 -18.08 10.06
CA LEU A 699 18.43 -19.25 10.68
C LEU A 699 19.30 -19.92 11.75
N GLU A 700 20.62 -19.92 11.56
CA GLU A 700 21.54 -20.73 12.36
C GLU A 700 22.33 -19.92 13.38
N GLN A 701 22.64 -18.65 13.09
CA GLN A 701 23.57 -17.82 13.84
C GLN A 701 23.11 -16.35 14.01
N PRO A 702 21.84 -16.08 14.40
CA PRO A 702 21.45 -14.72 14.78
C PRO A 702 22.22 -14.28 16.04
N LEU A 703 22.50 -12.98 16.16
CA LEU A 703 23.31 -12.43 17.25
C LEU A 703 22.50 -12.29 18.55
N TYR A 704 21.99 -13.40 19.07
CA TYR A 704 21.36 -13.46 20.40
C TYR A 704 22.42 -13.62 21.48
N THR A 705 23.28 -12.63 21.65
CA THR A 705 24.33 -12.55 22.67
C THR A 705 24.13 -11.30 23.53
N GLU A 706 24.79 -11.22 24.69
CA GLU A 706 24.64 -10.06 25.58
C GLU A 706 25.07 -8.74 24.91
N SER A 707 26.01 -8.80 23.97
CA SER A 707 26.42 -7.65 23.14
C SER A 707 25.27 -7.04 22.33
N ALA A 708 24.20 -7.80 22.05
CA ALA A 708 23.04 -7.33 21.29
C ALA A 708 21.92 -6.76 22.17
N LEU A 709 22.02 -6.82 23.50
CA LEU A 709 20.98 -6.30 24.41
C LEU A 709 20.60 -4.84 24.15
N PRO A 710 21.54 -3.90 23.89
CA PRO A 710 21.18 -2.54 23.54
C PRO A 710 20.31 -2.46 22.27
N ARG A 711 20.63 -3.25 21.24
CA ARG A 711 19.85 -3.30 20.00
C ARG A 711 18.47 -3.90 20.23
N LEU A 712 18.36 -5.02 20.95
CA LEU A 712 17.07 -5.66 21.23
C LEU A 712 16.13 -4.75 22.02
N ARG A 713 16.64 -4.05 23.05
CA ARG A 713 15.86 -3.07 23.82
C ARG A 713 15.36 -1.92 22.95
N ASN A 714 16.24 -1.39 22.10
CA ASN A 714 15.90 -0.34 21.15
C ASN A 714 14.85 -0.81 20.12
N LEU A 715 15.03 -2.01 19.55
CA LEU A 715 14.09 -2.62 18.62
C LEU A 715 12.71 -2.81 19.24
N VAL A 716 12.63 -3.33 20.47
CA VAL A 716 11.35 -3.48 21.19
C VAL A 716 10.63 -2.14 21.33
N ALA A 717 11.34 -1.07 21.70
CA ALA A 717 10.76 0.27 21.79
C ALA A 717 10.29 0.81 20.43
N GLN A 718 11.05 0.57 19.37
CA GLN A 718 10.68 0.92 17.99
C GLN A 718 9.39 0.21 17.57
N ARG A 719 9.32 -1.12 17.74
CA ARG A 719 8.15 -1.93 17.36
C ARG A 719 6.90 -1.59 18.17
N ILE A 720 7.03 -1.30 19.48
CA ILE A 720 5.90 -0.80 20.28
C ILE A 720 5.36 0.51 19.70
N THR A 721 6.24 1.43 19.32
CA THR A 721 5.86 2.73 18.74
C THR A 721 5.17 2.54 17.38
N GLU A 722 5.74 1.72 16.51
CA GLU A 722 5.17 1.42 15.18
C GLU A 722 3.78 0.78 15.28
N LEU A 723 3.61 -0.24 16.13
CA LEU A 723 2.33 -0.92 16.33
C LEU A 723 1.27 0.02 16.94
N ARG A 724 1.67 0.97 17.80
CA ARG A 724 0.75 1.99 18.33
C ARG A 724 0.34 3.03 17.30
N ASN A 725 1.18 3.27 16.30
CA ASN A 725 0.86 4.17 15.19
C ASN A 725 0.03 3.49 14.09
N MET A 726 -0.17 2.15 14.13
CA MET A 726 -1.00 1.43 13.14
C MET A 726 -2.38 2.07 12.89
N PRO A 727 -3.16 2.47 13.93
CA PRO A 727 -4.47 3.10 13.71
C PRO A 727 -4.43 4.49 13.05
N GLN A 728 -3.24 5.11 12.92
CA GLN A 728 -3.06 6.39 12.22
C GLN A 728 -2.92 6.21 10.69
N TRP A 729 -2.71 4.97 10.21
CA TRP A 729 -2.72 4.64 8.80
C TRP A 729 -4.16 4.59 8.25
N PRO A 730 -4.37 4.63 6.91
CA PRO A 730 -5.70 4.48 6.35
C PRO A 730 -6.40 3.21 6.88
N GLU A 731 -7.67 3.35 7.26
CA GLU A 731 -8.44 2.35 8.01
C GLU A 731 -8.37 0.94 7.40
N GLU A 732 -8.41 0.85 6.07
CA GLU A 732 -8.35 -0.41 5.30
C GLU A 732 -7.12 -1.28 5.57
N TYR A 733 -6.00 -0.71 6.01
CA TYR A 733 -4.75 -1.44 6.26
C TYR A 733 -4.71 -2.11 7.63
N TRP A 734 -5.39 -1.54 8.64
CA TRP A 734 -5.27 -2.04 10.02
C TRP A 734 -6.58 -2.63 10.56
N VAL A 735 -7.75 -2.27 10.03
CA VAL A 735 -9.05 -2.70 10.56
C VAL A 735 -9.29 -4.22 10.48
N GLN A 736 -8.54 -4.93 9.65
CA GLN A 736 -8.64 -6.40 9.52
C GLN A 736 -8.00 -7.15 10.69
N ASP A 737 -6.90 -6.65 11.24
CA ASP A 737 -6.23 -7.26 12.39
C ASP A 737 -7.18 -7.42 13.60
N PRO A 738 -7.84 -6.37 14.12
CA PRO A 738 -8.68 -6.49 15.30
C PRO A 738 -9.94 -7.33 15.03
N ALA A 739 -10.48 -7.29 13.81
CA ALA A 739 -11.58 -8.16 13.41
C ALA A 739 -11.16 -9.64 13.41
N PHE A 740 -9.97 -9.93 12.91
CA PHE A 740 -9.40 -11.27 12.89
C PHE A 740 -9.06 -11.76 14.29
N ALA A 741 -8.42 -10.92 15.11
CA ALA A 741 -8.13 -11.19 16.52
C ALA A 741 -9.40 -11.47 17.33
N TRP A 742 -10.49 -10.73 17.11
CA TRP A 742 -11.78 -10.98 17.76
C TRP A 742 -12.37 -12.34 17.37
N ARG A 743 -12.30 -12.68 16.08
CA ARG A 743 -12.77 -13.97 15.55
C ARG A 743 -11.98 -15.14 16.14
N PHE A 744 -10.66 -15.05 16.14
CA PHE A 744 -9.75 -16.10 16.61
C PHE A 744 -9.26 -15.86 18.04
N ARG A 745 -10.06 -15.18 18.87
CA ARG A 745 -9.73 -14.85 20.27
C ARG A 745 -9.40 -16.05 21.18
N GLY A 746 -9.73 -17.27 20.74
CA GLY A 746 -9.35 -18.52 21.42
C GLY A 746 -7.99 -19.09 21.00
N ASP A 747 -7.42 -18.64 19.88
CA ASP A 747 -6.15 -19.12 19.35
C ASP A 747 -4.99 -18.23 19.80
N ARG A 748 -4.22 -18.74 20.76
CA ARG A 748 -3.13 -18.00 21.39
C ARG A 748 -1.97 -17.74 20.46
N TYR A 749 -1.64 -18.67 19.58
CA TYR A 749 -0.51 -18.51 18.68
C TYR A 749 -0.81 -17.40 17.68
N LEU A 750 -2.02 -17.40 17.13
CA LEU A 750 -2.49 -16.38 16.21
C LEU A 750 -2.54 -14.99 16.88
N LEU A 751 -3.14 -14.88 18.06
CA LEU A 751 -3.16 -13.60 18.80
C LEU A 751 -1.76 -13.10 19.11
N THR A 752 -0.85 -13.98 19.51
CA THR A 752 0.52 -13.62 19.90
C THR A 752 1.34 -13.20 18.68
N ALA A 753 1.22 -13.90 17.55
CA ALA A 753 2.04 -13.68 16.38
C ALA A 753 1.57 -12.51 15.51
N ASP A 754 0.26 -12.26 15.45
CA ASP A 754 -0.32 -11.34 14.45
C ASP A 754 -0.95 -10.09 15.09
N ALA A 755 -1.84 -10.27 16.08
CA ALA A 755 -2.67 -9.19 16.63
C ALA A 755 -1.84 -8.06 17.27
N PHE A 756 -1.85 -6.86 16.68
CA PHE A 756 -0.97 -5.76 17.12
C PHE A 756 -1.16 -5.36 18.59
N LEU A 757 -2.40 -5.34 19.10
CA LEU A 757 -2.68 -5.03 20.51
C LEU A 757 -2.06 -6.05 21.47
N THR A 758 -2.08 -7.33 21.10
CA THR A 758 -1.46 -8.41 21.90
C THR A 758 0.06 -8.32 21.82
N ARG A 759 0.60 -8.08 20.63
CA ARG A 759 2.04 -7.92 20.40
C ARG A 759 2.62 -6.75 21.19
N ILE A 760 1.94 -5.59 21.23
CA ILE A 760 2.36 -4.44 22.07
C ILE A 760 2.54 -4.88 23.53
N GLN A 761 1.56 -5.57 24.10
CA GLN A 761 1.60 -6.02 25.50
C GLN A 761 2.75 -7.02 25.76
N LEU A 762 2.99 -7.94 24.82
CA LEU A 762 4.06 -8.93 24.95
C LEU A 762 5.45 -8.32 24.73
N LEU A 763 5.58 -7.35 23.83
CA LEU A 763 6.83 -6.59 23.64
C LEU A 763 7.15 -5.72 24.86
N GLU A 764 6.16 -5.10 25.50
CA GLU A 764 6.37 -4.39 26.78
C GLU A 764 6.90 -5.35 27.86
N ARG A 765 6.46 -6.62 27.88
CA ARG A 765 7.05 -7.64 28.77
C ARG A 765 8.49 -7.97 28.39
N SER A 766 8.77 -8.17 27.10
CA SER A 766 10.14 -8.39 26.61
C SER A 766 11.07 -7.23 26.99
N ALA A 767 10.57 -5.99 27.02
CA ALA A 767 11.35 -4.83 27.45
C ALA A 767 11.88 -4.96 28.90
N TRP A 768 11.15 -5.65 29.78
CA TRP A 768 11.57 -5.95 31.15
C TRP A 768 12.47 -7.18 31.23
N MET A 769 12.14 -8.24 30.50
CA MET A 769 12.96 -9.47 30.42
C MET A 769 14.39 -9.20 29.92
N LEU A 770 14.56 -8.17 29.10
CA LEU A 770 15.85 -7.78 28.54
C LEU A 770 16.67 -6.85 29.46
N ARG A 771 16.17 -6.48 30.65
CA ARG A 771 16.86 -5.61 31.62
C ARG A 771 17.51 -6.42 32.75
N ASP A 772 18.60 -5.89 33.30
CA ASP A 772 19.23 -6.46 34.49
C ASP A 772 18.66 -5.78 35.74
N PRO A 773 18.05 -6.52 36.69
CA PRO A 773 17.57 -5.96 37.95
C PRO A 773 18.70 -5.53 38.91
N GLY A 774 19.95 -5.80 38.58
CA GLY A 774 21.09 -5.67 39.47
C GLY A 774 21.13 -6.80 40.51
N THR A 775 22.01 -6.65 41.50
CA THR A 775 22.21 -7.66 42.56
C THR A 775 22.11 -7.05 43.96
N GLY A 776 21.83 -7.89 44.96
CA GLY A 776 21.79 -7.47 46.37
C GLY A 776 20.73 -6.40 46.64
N ALA A 777 21.14 -5.29 47.25
CA ALA A 777 20.23 -4.22 47.66
C ALA A 777 19.45 -3.60 46.48
N LEU A 778 20.07 -3.43 45.31
CA LEU A 778 19.39 -2.84 44.13
C LEU A 778 18.22 -3.71 43.64
N ALA A 779 18.39 -5.03 43.62
CA ALA A 779 17.32 -5.97 43.26
C ALA A 779 16.15 -5.92 44.26
N GLU A 780 16.44 -5.84 45.56
CA GLU A 780 15.42 -5.68 46.60
C GLU A 780 14.64 -4.36 46.43
N GLN A 781 15.34 -3.27 46.07
CA GLN A 781 14.71 -1.98 45.81
C GLN A 781 13.82 -2.00 44.55
N HIS A 782 14.24 -2.66 43.46
CA HIS A 782 13.37 -2.89 42.31
C HIS A 782 12.09 -3.67 42.69
N CYS A 783 12.21 -4.71 43.51
CA CYS A 783 11.05 -5.44 44.03
C CYS A 783 10.07 -4.55 44.80
N GLN A 784 10.59 -3.67 45.66
CA GLN A 784 9.77 -2.75 46.44
C GLN A 784 9.06 -1.73 45.55
N LEU A 785 9.79 -1.11 44.60
CA LEU A 785 9.25 -0.15 43.64
C LEU A 785 8.06 -0.72 42.85
N PHE A 786 8.23 -1.90 42.22
CA PHE A 786 7.16 -2.52 41.43
C PHE A 786 5.94 -2.89 42.29
N ARG A 787 6.14 -3.41 43.52
CA ARG A 787 5.02 -3.76 44.42
C ARG A 787 4.25 -2.54 44.88
N GLN A 788 4.93 -1.43 45.18
CA GLN A 788 4.28 -0.17 45.57
C GLN A 788 3.47 0.41 44.41
N LEU A 789 4.04 0.46 43.21
CA LEU A 789 3.35 0.91 42.00
C LEU A 789 2.17 0.00 41.64
N ALA A 790 2.31 -1.31 41.73
CA ALA A 790 1.21 -2.26 41.52
C ALA A 790 0.02 -1.98 42.46
N LYS A 791 0.31 -1.76 43.75
CA LYS A 791 -0.70 -1.43 44.76
C LYS A 791 -1.39 -0.10 44.44
N LYS A 792 -0.63 0.95 44.16
CA LYS A 792 -1.19 2.28 43.82
C LYS A 792 -2.04 2.24 42.55
N ALA A 793 -1.56 1.56 41.49
CA ALA A 793 -2.29 1.40 40.25
C ALA A 793 -3.64 0.67 40.45
N ALA A 794 -3.65 -0.38 41.28
CA ALA A 794 -4.86 -1.15 41.59
C ALA A 794 -5.88 -0.38 42.46
N GLU A 795 -5.42 0.54 43.32
CA GLU A 795 -6.30 1.25 44.26
C GLU A 795 -6.88 2.55 43.69
N HIS A 796 -6.14 3.27 42.83
CA HIS A 796 -6.49 4.65 42.44
C HIS A 796 -6.59 4.88 40.92
N GLY A 797 -5.94 4.04 40.10
CA GLY A 797 -5.82 4.25 38.66
C GLY A 797 -4.81 5.36 38.30
N LEU A 798 -3.94 5.09 37.32
CA LEU A 798 -2.82 6.00 36.98
C LEU A 798 -3.25 7.36 36.42
N LYS A 799 -4.35 7.44 35.65
CA LYS A 799 -4.88 8.74 35.16
C LYS A 799 -5.51 9.60 36.27
N ARG A 800 -5.89 9.02 37.41
CA ARG A 800 -6.38 9.77 38.58
C ARG A 800 -5.26 10.27 39.49
N LEU A 801 -4.08 9.64 39.43
CA LEU A 801 -2.83 10.15 40.02
C LEU A 801 -2.26 11.33 39.21
N ALA A 802 -2.52 11.38 37.90
CA ALA A 802 -2.02 12.35 36.93
C ALA A 802 -2.84 13.65 36.80
N GLY A 803 -3.55 14.09 37.84
CA GLY A 803 -4.59 15.12 37.73
C GLY A 803 -4.21 16.35 36.88
N LYS A 804 -4.83 16.49 35.69
CA LYS A 804 -4.74 17.64 34.76
C LYS A 804 -3.31 18.10 34.45
N VAL A 805 -2.60 17.34 33.63
CA VAL A 805 -1.25 17.70 33.18
C VAL A 805 -1.15 17.62 31.66
N ASP A 806 -0.50 18.61 31.05
CA ASP A 806 -0.42 18.81 29.58
C ASP A 806 0.63 17.91 28.90
N SER A 807 1.43 17.13 29.65
CA SER A 807 2.48 16.25 29.10
C SER A 807 2.69 14.94 29.89
N ASP A 808 3.14 13.89 29.18
CA ASP A 808 3.48 12.59 29.77
C ASP A 808 4.66 12.69 30.76
N ASP A 809 5.61 13.60 30.54
CA ASP A 809 6.80 13.77 31.39
C ASP A 809 6.49 14.46 32.72
N ASP A 810 5.52 15.36 32.75
CA ASP A 810 5.04 15.99 33.98
C ASP A 810 4.14 15.01 34.77
N THR A 811 3.36 14.18 34.07
CA THR A 811 2.60 13.07 34.69
C THR A 811 3.52 12.05 35.36
N VAL A 812 4.60 11.67 34.68
CA VAL A 812 5.63 10.79 35.23
C VAL A 812 6.27 11.43 36.46
N ARG A 813 6.53 12.75 36.43
CA ARG A 813 7.10 13.49 37.57
C ARG A 813 6.18 13.49 38.78
N ASP A 814 4.88 13.70 38.60
CA ASP A 814 3.89 13.69 39.67
C ASP A 814 3.73 12.29 40.28
N VAL A 815 3.69 11.24 39.44
CA VAL A 815 3.69 9.84 39.90
C VAL A 815 4.95 9.55 40.73
N LEU A 816 6.12 10.02 40.30
CA LEU A 816 7.37 9.89 41.06
C LEU A 816 7.34 10.68 42.38
N GLN A 817 6.82 11.91 42.38
CA GLN A 817 6.69 12.73 43.59
C GLN A 817 5.72 12.13 44.61
N ASP A 818 4.60 11.54 44.16
CA ASP A 818 3.67 10.83 45.04
C ASP A 818 4.28 9.55 45.62
N ILE A 819 5.16 8.88 44.87
CA ILE A 819 5.95 7.73 45.35
C ILE A 819 6.98 8.18 46.40
N GLU A 820 7.57 9.36 46.21
CA GLU A 820 8.55 9.98 47.11
C GLU A 820 7.90 10.69 48.34
N GLY A 821 6.63 11.10 48.27
CA GLY A 821 6.00 12.14 49.11
C GLY A 821 5.15 11.72 50.32
N GLY A 822 4.84 10.44 50.56
CA GLY A 822 4.46 9.95 51.89
C GLY A 822 3.04 9.41 52.15
N GLY A 823 3.02 8.38 53.02
CA GLY A 823 1.87 7.68 53.59
C GLY A 823 2.26 6.23 53.91
N SER A 824 2.44 5.87 55.19
CA SER A 824 2.81 4.56 55.84
C SER A 824 3.35 3.37 55.00
N GLY A 825 4.07 3.65 53.92
CA GLY A 825 4.56 2.68 52.94
C GLY A 825 5.26 3.36 51.75
N GLY A 826 5.86 4.54 51.95
CA GLY A 826 6.73 5.17 50.95
C GLY A 826 7.98 4.33 50.68
N LEU A 827 8.65 4.56 49.55
CA LEU A 827 10.00 4.00 49.32
C LEU A 827 10.89 4.30 50.54
N PRO A 828 11.70 3.34 51.02
CA PRO A 828 12.65 3.63 52.09
C PRO A 828 13.55 4.80 51.66
N VAL A 829 14.02 5.61 52.61
CA VAL A 829 15.03 6.66 52.36
C VAL A 829 16.20 5.99 51.63
N LEU A 830 16.32 6.27 50.34
CA LEU A 830 17.27 5.61 49.43
C LEU A 830 18.67 6.17 49.67
N GLU A 831 19.70 5.31 49.65
CA GLU A 831 21.11 5.73 49.71
C GLU A 831 21.51 6.44 48.40
N ASP A 832 22.24 7.56 48.49
CA ASP A 832 22.56 8.48 47.37
C ASP A 832 23.21 7.80 46.14
N ALA A 833 23.84 6.64 46.29
CA ALA A 833 24.57 5.94 45.22
C ALA A 833 23.68 5.12 44.26
N VAL A 834 22.47 4.72 44.66
CA VAL A 834 21.58 3.82 43.90
C VAL A 834 20.41 4.57 43.23
N MET A 835 20.27 5.86 43.56
CA MET A 835 19.17 6.74 43.14
C MET A 835 18.98 6.91 41.63
N PRO A 836 20.03 7.06 40.79
CA PRO A 836 19.83 7.34 39.37
C PRO A 836 19.19 6.16 38.61
N GLU A 837 19.62 4.93 38.89
CA GLU A 837 19.11 3.73 38.21
C GLU A 837 17.67 3.42 38.62
N LEU A 838 17.36 3.47 39.92
CA LEU A 838 16.00 3.28 40.42
C LEU A 838 15.03 4.36 39.90
N ARG A 839 15.48 5.62 39.83
CA ARG A 839 14.68 6.72 39.26
C ARG A 839 14.44 6.52 37.77
N HIS A 840 15.43 6.03 37.03
CA HIS A 840 15.26 5.68 35.62
C HIS A 840 14.26 4.52 35.46
N THR A 841 14.39 3.44 36.23
CA THR A 841 13.44 2.32 36.21
C THR A 841 12.03 2.76 36.57
N ALA A 842 11.87 3.60 37.59
CA ALA A 842 10.57 4.13 38.00
C ALA A 842 9.92 5.00 36.91
N THR A 843 10.72 5.84 36.24
CA THR A 843 10.29 6.66 35.09
C THR A 843 9.79 5.78 33.95
N GLU A 844 10.57 4.78 33.56
CA GLU A 844 10.24 3.86 32.47
C GLU A 844 9.01 3.01 32.79
N LEU A 845 8.87 2.57 34.04
CA LEU A 845 7.71 1.83 34.52
C LEU A 845 6.45 2.70 34.49
N ALA A 846 6.51 3.94 34.96
CA ALA A 846 5.40 4.88 34.90
C ALA A 846 4.96 5.16 33.45
N ARG A 847 5.92 5.41 32.55
CA ARG A 847 5.64 5.61 31.11
C ARG A 847 4.98 4.38 30.48
N ALA A 848 5.51 3.18 30.73
CA ALA A 848 4.93 1.95 30.20
C ALA A 848 3.50 1.71 30.68
N LEU A 849 3.22 2.01 31.95
CA LEU A 849 1.86 1.92 32.51
C LEU A 849 0.91 2.94 31.91
N LEU A 850 1.35 4.20 31.72
CA LEU A 850 0.55 5.23 31.07
C LEU A 850 0.20 4.83 29.63
N ARG A 851 1.17 4.35 28.86
CA ARG A 851 0.97 3.83 27.50
C ARG A 851 -0.06 2.69 27.49
N CYS A 852 0.10 1.70 28.37
CA CYS A 852 -0.81 0.55 28.45
C CYS A 852 -2.21 0.92 28.97
N SER A 853 -2.36 2.03 29.70
CA SER A 853 -3.64 2.43 30.29
C SER A 853 -4.70 2.73 29.22
N GLY A 854 -4.31 3.27 28.07
CA GLY A 854 -5.23 3.57 26.96
C GLY A 854 -5.79 2.34 26.25
N ASP A 855 -5.12 1.18 26.39
CA ASP A 855 -5.47 -0.05 25.68
C ASP A 855 -6.49 -0.91 26.46
N MET A 856 -6.88 -0.50 27.68
CA MET A 856 -7.67 -1.30 28.62
C MET A 856 -9.09 -0.75 28.81
N PRO A 857 -10.10 -1.62 29.02
CA PRO A 857 -11.45 -1.19 29.35
C PRO A 857 -11.46 -0.32 30.63
N PRO A 858 -12.09 0.86 30.63
CA PRO A 858 -12.08 1.78 31.78
C PRO A 858 -12.55 1.13 33.09
N GLN A 859 -13.46 0.15 33.02
CA GLN A 859 -14.04 -0.53 34.18
C GLN A 859 -13.08 -1.52 34.86
N GLN A 860 -12.06 -2.01 34.15
CA GLN A 860 -11.09 -2.99 34.65
C GLN A 860 -9.65 -2.46 34.67
N GLN A 861 -9.45 -1.24 34.17
CA GLN A 861 -8.16 -0.61 33.98
C GLN A 861 -7.25 -0.71 35.22
N ASP A 862 -7.76 -0.35 36.40
CA ASP A 862 -6.98 -0.31 37.65
C ASP A 862 -6.48 -1.73 38.05
N LEU A 863 -7.37 -2.73 38.02
CA LEU A 863 -7.04 -4.12 38.31
C LEU A 863 -6.00 -4.67 37.32
N LEU A 864 -6.19 -4.40 36.03
CA LEU A 864 -5.34 -4.90 34.96
C LEU A 864 -3.94 -4.28 35.01
N LEU A 865 -3.84 -2.98 35.31
CA LEU A 865 -2.56 -2.30 35.49
C LEU A 865 -1.80 -2.86 36.71
N GLY A 866 -2.48 -3.13 37.82
CA GLY A 866 -1.86 -3.79 38.99
C GLY A 866 -1.31 -5.19 38.67
N GLN A 867 -2.07 -6.00 37.92
CA GLN A 867 -1.63 -7.31 37.45
C GLN A 867 -0.43 -7.22 36.50
N LEU A 868 -0.41 -6.21 35.63
CA LEU A 868 0.68 -5.99 34.68
C LEU A 868 1.99 -5.65 35.41
N CYS A 869 1.96 -4.78 36.43
CA CYS A 869 3.12 -4.51 37.29
C CYS A 869 3.69 -5.77 37.94
N HIS A 870 2.84 -6.65 38.46
CA HIS A 870 3.31 -7.92 39.05
C HIS A 870 3.95 -8.84 38.00
N THR A 871 3.40 -8.86 36.80
CA THR A 871 3.93 -9.64 35.68
C THR A 871 5.30 -9.10 35.25
N TRP A 872 5.42 -7.79 35.06
CA TRP A 872 6.68 -7.14 34.70
C TRP A 872 7.76 -7.26 35.76
N LEU A 873 7.39 -7.30 37.05
CA LEU A 873 8.33 -7.63 38.11
C LEU A 873 8.89 -9.04 37.93
N ALA A 874 8.03 -10.04 37.67
CA ALA A 874 8.51 -11.40 37.42
C ALA A 874 9.40 -11.47 36.16
N ASP A 875 9.00 -10.75 35.10
CA ASP A 875 9.74 -10.67 33.85
C ASP A 875 11.13 -10.01 34.04
N LEU A 876 11.24 -8.96 34.85
CA LEU A 876 12.51 -8.29 35.17
C LEU A 876 13.52 -9.22 35.86
N PHE A 877 13.05 -10.20 36.63
CA PHE A 877 13.91 -11.18 37.31
C PHE A 877 14.22 -12.42 36.46
N LEU A 878 13.72 -12.46 35.22
CA LEU A 878 14.21 -13.37 34.21
C LEU A 878 15.53 -12.78 33.68
N SER A 879 16.67 -13.44 33.89
CA SER A 879 17.94 -12.85 33.47
C SER A 879 18.00 -12.69 31.94
N PRO A 880 18.56 -11.58 31.41
CA PRO A 880 18.65 -11.37 29.97
C PRO A 880 19.38 -12.51 29.26
N SER A 881 20.42 -13.08 29.88
CA SER A 881 21.16 -14.22 29.34
C SER A 881 20.29 -15.47 29.17
N LEU A 882 19.33 -15.69 30.06
CA LEU A 882 18.38 -16.80 29.99
C LEU A 882 17.35 -16.58 28.87
N VAL A 883 16.87 -15.35 28.70
CA VAL A 883 15.96 -14.98 27.60
C VAL A 883 16.64 -15.21 26.25
N LEU A 884 17.88 -14.76 26.10
CA LEU A 884 18.67 -14.98 24.88
C LEU A 884 18.95 -16.46 24.65
N GLN A 885 19.09 -17.25 25.71
CA GLN A 885 19.20 -18.70 25.59
C GLN A 885 17.89 -19.31 25.07
N TYR A 886 16.73 -18.95 25.64
CA TYR A 886 15.43 -19.45 25.18
C TYR A 886 15.19 -19.12 23.71
N LEU A 887 15.47 -17.88 23.27
CA LEU A 887 15.35 -17.53 21.85
C LEU A 887 16.18 -18.43 20.93
N ARG A 888 17.42 -18.78 21.33
CA ARG A 888 18.28 -19.67 20.54
C ARG A 888 17.79 -21.11 20.55
N ASP A 889 17.43 -21.62 21.73
CA ASP A 889 17.01 -23.01 21.92
C ASP A 889 15.65 -23.26 21.22
N ASP A 890 14.73 -22.31 21.31
CA ASP A 890 13.40 -22.39 20.68
C ASP A 890 13.46 -22.17 19.17
N LEU A 891 14.30 -21.24 18.67
CA LEU A 891 14.56 -21.12 17.24
C LEU A 891 15.20 -22.39 16.68
N TYR A 892 16.12 -23.01 17.42
CA TYR A 892 16.70 -24.30 17.05
C TYR A 892 15.63 -25.40 16.99
N ALA A 893 14.74 -25.48 17.98
CA ALA A 893 13.64 -26.44 17.98
C ALA A 893 12.68 -26.19 16.81
N LEU A 894 12.35 -24.93 16.53
CA LEU A 894 11.45 -24.51 15.46
C LEU A 894 12.02 -24.85 14.07
N ARG A 895 13.31 -24.58 13.82
CA ARG A 895 13.96 -24.92 12.53
C ARG A 895 14.23 -26.41 12.34
N THR A 896 14.31 -27.18 13.43
CA THR A 896 14.47 -28.64 13.39
C THR A 896 13.13 -29.37 13.48
N SER A 897 12.03 -28.64 13.39
CA SER A 897 10.68 -29.18 13.39
C SER A 897 10.36 -30.04 12.16
N TRP A 898 9.38 -30.92 12.34
CA TRP A 898 8.96 -31.96 11.38
C TRP A 898 8.18 -31.45 10.17
N ASP A 899 7.88 -30.13 10.09
CA ASP A 899 7.05 -29.52 9.03
C ASP A 899 7.70 -28.27 8.39
N THR A 900 9.03 -28.12 8.50
CA THR A 900 9.75 -27.02 7.84
C THR A 900 9.70 -27.22 6.32
N ARG A 901 9.27 -26.18 5.60
CA ARG A 901 9.16 -26.17 4.13
C ARG A 901 10.08 -25.10 3.56
N ALA A 902 10.52 -25.29 2.33
CA ALA A 902 11.27 -24.28 1.60
C ALA A 902 10.68 -24.02 0.22
N TRP A 903 10.94 -22.81 -0.29
CA TRP A 903 10.69 -22.47 -1.68
C TRP A 903 11.93 -21.86 -2.32
N LEU A 904 12.02 -22.00 -3.64
CA LEU A 904 13.03 -21.39 -4.48
C LEU A 904 12.41 -21.00 -5.81
N VAL A 905 12.49 -19.72 -6.15
CA VAL A 905 11.98 -19.14 -7.39
C VAL A 905 13.14 -18.47 -8.12
N GLY A 906 13.28 -18.71 -9.42
CA GLY A 906 14.30 -18.07 -10.24
C GLY A 906 14.36 -18.66 -11.63
N ASN A 907 15.38 -18.33 -12.42
CA ASN A 907 15.57 -18.98 -13.72
C ASN A 907 16.00 -20.45 -13.56
N PRO A 908 15.83 -21.30 -14.59
CA PRO A 908 16.16 -22.73 -14.51
C PRO A 908 17.61 -23.03 -14.09
N THR A 909 18.56 -22.16 -14.46
CA THR A 909 20.00 -22.37 -14.14
C THR A 909 20.26 -22.12 -12.67
N ASP A 910 19.76 -21.01 -12.12
CA ASP A 910 19.94 -20.65 -10.71
C ASP A 910 19.16 -21.60 -9.80
N VAL A 911 17.95 -22.02 -10.20
CA VAL A 911 17.17 -23.01 -9.46
C VAL A 911 17.93 -24.33 -9.35
N ALA A 912 18.47 -24.85 -10.45
CA ALA A 912 19.25 -26.09 -10.45
C ALA A 912 20.50 -26.00 -9.56
N GLU A 913 21.13 -24.82 -9.51
CA GLU A 913 22.33 -24.59 -8.70
C GLU A 913 22.03 -24.46 -7.20
N LEU A 914 20.98 -23.73 -6.82
CA LEU A 914 20.69 -23.36 -5.44
C LEU A 914 19.82 -24.38 -4.70
N ALA A 915 19.00 -25.16 -5.43
CA ALA A 915 18.07 -26.12 -4.84
C ALA A 915 18.70 -27.09 -3.81
N PRO A 916 19.89 -27.68 -4.03
CA PRO A 916 20.53 -28.54 -3.03
C PRO A 916 20.83 -27.79 -1.72
N GLY A 917 21.26 -26.54 -1.83
CA GLY A 917 21.61 -25.70 -0.69
C GLY A 917 20.39 -25.22 0.10
N VAL A 918 19.31 -24.85 -0.60
CA VAL A 918 18.02 -24.50 0.02
C VAL A 918 17.41 -25.71 0.70
N ARG A 919 17.41 -26.88 0.05
CA ARG A 919 16.90 -28.14 0.63
C ARG A 919 17.63 -28.52 1.91
N ALA A 920 18.93 -28.23 2.00
CA ALA A 920 19.73 -28.50 3.20
C ALA A 920 19.30 -27.68 4.43
N LEU A 921 18.53 -26.60 4.25
CA LEU A 921 17.95 -25.83 5.35
C LEU A 921 16.76 -26.55 6.03
N CYS A 922 16.25 -27.63 5.43
CA CYS A 922 15.13 -28.41 5.92
C CYS A 922 15.57 -29.86 6.22
N PRO A 923 16.25 -30.12 7.35
CA PRO A 923 16.91 -31.41 7.61
C PRO A 923 15.98 -32.61 7.85
N TYR A 924 14.67 -32.38 8.07
CA TYR A 924 13.68 -33.45 8.33
C TYR A 924 12.52 -33.37 7.31
N THR A 925 12.13 -34.52 6.73
CA THR A 925 11.13 -34.58 5.64
C THR A 925 10.02 -35.60 5.92
N ARG A 926 8.77 -35.24 5.60
CA ARG A 926 7.54 -36.07 5.68
C ARG A 926 7.67 -37.43 4.97
N GLN A 927 7.10 -38.49 5.57
CA GLN A 927 6.36 -39.54 4.84
C GLN A 927 4.86 -39.21 4.92
N ALA A 928 4.12 -39.41 3.82
CA ALA A 928 2.88 -38.69 3.51
C ALA A 928 1.63 -38.89 4.40
N ASN A 929 1.59 -39.82 5.36
CA ASN A 929 0.32 -40.32 5.90
C ASN A 929 0.04 -40.15 7.41
N GLU A 930 0.84 -39.40 8.17
CA GLU A 930 0.59 -39.23 9.61
C GLU A 930 0.68 -37.75 10.01
N ARG A 931 -0.47 -37.06 10.05
CA ARG A 931 -0.63 -35.84 10.84
C ARG A 931 -1.06 -36.31 12.24
N PRO A 932 -0.17 -36.41 13.24
CA PRO A 932 -0.66 -36.55 14.60
C PRO A 932 -1.53 -35.34 14.89
N ALA A 933 -2.73 -35.56 15.43
CA ALA A 933 -3.49 -34.46 16.03
C ALA A 933 -2.53 -33.77 17.00
N ALA A 934 -2.24 -32.49 16.78
CA ALA A 934 -1.35 -31.74 17.64
C ALA A 934 -2.02 -31.66 19.02
N GLU A 935 -1.76 -32.64 19.90
CA GLU A 935 -1.94 -32.40 21.31
C GLU A 935 -0.89 -31.35 21.69
N PRO A 936 -1.32 -30.17 22.19
CA PRO A 936 -0.36 -29.19 22.67
C PRO A 936 0.55 -29.89 23.68
N PRO A 937 1.88 -29.68 23.61
CA PRO A 937 2.81 -30.36 24.50
C PRO A 937 2.38 -30.09 25.95
N LYS A 938 2.04 -31.15 26.68
CA LYS A 938 1.82 -31.06 28.14
C LYS A 938 3.19 -30.93 28.79
N SER A 939 3.53 -29.71 29.19
CA SER A 939 4.76 -29.39 29.92
C SER A 939 4.45 -28.90 31.35
N PRO A 940 5.33 -29.16 32.35
CA PRO A 940 5.02 -29.00 33.77
C PRO A 940 5.29 -27.58 34.33
N ARG A 941 5.52 -26.57 33.48
CA ARG A 941 6.00 -25.25 33.92
C ARG A 941 4.86 -24.24 33.98
N GLY A 942 4.51 -23.82 35.20
CA GLY A 942 3.38 -22.93 35.44
C GLY A 942 3.63 -21.50 34.97
N SER A 943 2.96 -21.08 33.89
CA SER A 943 2.93 -19.68 33.46
C SER A 943 1.60 -19.01 33.86
N PHE A 944 1.70 -17.95 34.69
CA PHE A 944 0.57 -17.14 35.16
C PHE A 944 -0.14 -16.42 34.01
N VAL A 945 0.58 -16.15 32.91
CA VAL A 945 0.04 -15.51 31.70
C VAL A 945 -0.75 -16.50 30.86
N ASN A 946 -0.32 -17.74 30.71
CA ASN A 946 -1.14 -18.78 30.08
C ASN A 946 -2.41 -19.02 30.90
N ASN A 947 -2.33 -18.95 32.23
CA ASN A 947 -3.49 -19.01 33.12
C ASN A 947 -4.41 -17.78 33.00
N ASN A 948 -3.86 -16.57 32.82
CA ASN A 948 -4.64 -15.35 32.57
C ASN A 948 -5.27 -15.33 31.17
N LEU A 949 -4.56 -15.79 30.14
CA LEU A 949 -5.13 -16.00 28.81
C LEU A 949 -6.15 -17.14 28.84
N HIS A 950 -6.00 -18.14 29.72
CA HIS A 950 -6.97 -19.25 29.90
C HIS A 950 -8.20 -18.78 30.67
N SER A 951 -8.05 -17.84 31.61
CA SER A 951 -9.17 -17.27 32.36
C SER A 951 -9.92 -16.21 31.57
N ARG A 952 -9.25 -15.55 30.61
CA ARG A 952 -9.85 -14.61 29.64
C ARG A 952 -10.35 -15.26 28.36
N SER A 953 -9.92 -16.49 28.05
CA SER A 953 -10.59 -17.28 27.02
C SER A 953 -11.98 -17.57 27.54
N PHE A 954 -12.94 -16.72 27.14
CA PHE A 954 -14.36 -16.85 27.44
C PHE A 954 -14.77 -18.30 27.25
N GLN A 955 -15.04 -18.99 28.36
CA GLN A 955 -15.80 -20.21 28.37
C GLN A 955 -17.23 -19.82 28.01
N ASP A 956 -17.50 -19.70 26.70
CA ASP A 956 -18.80 -19.88 26.06
C ASP A 956 -18.62 -19.61 24.57
N ALA A 957 -18.37 -20.71 23.84
CA ALA A 957 -18.36 -20.76 22.40
C ALA A 957 -19.80 -20.74 21.88
N ASP A 958 -20.53 -19.63 22.04
CA ASP A 958 -21.74 -19.34 21.23
C ASP A 958 -22.24 -17.88 21.28
N THR A 959 -21.38 -16.88 21.50
CA THR A 959 -21.85 -15.48 21.52
C THR A 959 -21.73 -14.82 20.15
N SER A 960 -22.87 -14.76 19.47
CA SER A 960 -23.16 -13.72 18.47
C SER A 960 -22.95 -12.36 19.13
N GLY A 961 -21.85 -11.68 18.83
CA GLY A 961 -21.47 -10.44 19.50
C GLY A 961 -20.80 -9.46 18.54
N PHE A 962 -21.17 -8.18 18.65
CA PHE A 962 -20.55 -7.09 17.92
C PHE A 962 -19.37 -6.55 18.74
N ALA A 963 -18.24 -6.33 18.08
CA ALA A 963 -17.10 -5.61 18.63
C ALA A 963 -16.83 -4.39 17.74
N GLY A 964 -16.58 -3.24 18.36
CA GLY A 964 -16.29 -1.99 17.65
C GLY A 964 -15.07 -1.31 18.25
N LEU A 965 -14.19 -0.83 17.38
CA LEU A 965 -13.15 0.13 17.73
C LEU A 965 -13.67 1.51 17.33
N LEU A 966 -13.68 2.45 18.27
CA LEU A 966 -14.10 3.82 18.01
C LEU A 966 -12.86 4.69 17.84
N HIS A 967 -12.70 5.28 16.66
CA HIS A 967 -11.81 6.41 16.48
C HIS A 967 -12.65 7.69 16.66
N PRO A 968 -12.56 8.39 17.81
CA PRO A 968 -13.48 9.49 18.13
C PRO A 968 -13.40 10.67 17.16
N ASP A 969 -12.29 10.81 16.43
CA ASP A 969 -12.05 11.91 15.49
C ASP A 969 -12.47 11.60 14.04
N THR A 970 -13.11 10.47 13.75
CA THR A 970 -13.61 10.17 12.39
C THR A 970 -15.13 10.27 12.32
N HIS A 971 -15.65 10.81 11.21
CA HIS A 971 -17.08 10.82 10.88
C HIS A 971 -17.52 9.60 10.07
N ASN A 972 -16.55 8.81 9.61
CA ASN A 972 -16.72 7.57 8.87
C ASN A 972 -16.24 6.38 9.72
N GLY A 973 -16.71 5.18 9.39
CA GLY A 973 -16.23 3.95 10.01
C GLY A 973 -16.52 2.74 9.14
N THR A 974 -15.69 1.70 9.27
CA THR A 974 -15.83 0.46 8.53
C THR A 974 -16.62 -0.57 9.33
N VAL A 975 -17.65 -1.15 8.72
CA VAL A 975 -18.41 -2.27 9.30
C VAL A 975 -17.93 -3.58 8.68
N ILE A 976 -17.36 -4.46 9.51
CA ILE A 976 -16.96 -5.81 9.10
C ILE A 976 -17.98 -6.81 9.61
N LEU A 977 -18.74 -7.39 8.69
CA LEU A 977 -19.64 -8.51 9.00
C LEU A 977 -18.94 -9.82 8.62
N SER A 978 -18.95 -10.78 9.54
CA SER A 978 -18.32 -12.10 9.32
C SER A 978 -19.26 -13.22 9.74
N ALA A 979 -19.35 -14.26 8.90
CA ALA A 979 -20.07 -15.49 9.21
C ALA A 979 -19.22 -16.71 8.80
N ARG A 980 -19.37 -17.82 9.52
CA ARG A 980 -18.83 -19.12 9.10
C ARG A 980 -19.85 -19.77 8.18
N VAL A 981 -19.42 -20.13 6.97
CA VAL A 981 -20.35 -20.56 5.92
C VAL A 981 -20.13 -22.01 5.48
N ALA A 982 -18.87 -22.43 5.33
CA ALA A 982 -18.45 -23.79 5.04
C ALA A 982 -16.99 -24.01 5.48
N ALA A 983 -16.54 -25.26 5.59
CA ALA A 983 -15.10 -25.57 5.65
C ALA A 983 -14.50 -25.55 4.22
N PRO A 984 -13.19 -25.31 4.02
CA PRO A 984 -12.58 -25.08 2.70
C PRO A 984 -12.61 -26.33 1.84
N TRP A 985 -12.68 -27.49 2.49
CA TRP A 985 -12.70 -28.81 1.87
C TRP A 985 -14.10 -29.43 1.85
N SER A 986 -15.14 -28.67 2.21
CA SER A 986 -16.50 -29.19 2.19
C SER A 986 -17.00 -29.32 0.76
N THR A 987 -17.33 -30.55 0.37
CA THR A 987 -17.97 -30.87 -0.90
C THR A 987 -19.47 -31.11 -0.72
N GLU A 988 -19.99 -30.96 0.49
CA GLU A 988 -21.41 -31.19 0.78
C GLU A 988 -22.25 -30.10 0.13
N ARG A 989 -23.32 -30.51 -0.57
CA ARG A 989 -24.18 -29.60 -1.33
C ARG A 989 -24.72 -28.44 -0.48
N GLU A 990 -25.10 -28.71 0.76
CA GLU A 990 -25.63 -27.70 1.68
C GLU A 990 -24.58 -26.64 2.05
N ASP A 991 -23.34 -27.04 2.28
CA ASP A 991 -22.25 -26.12 2.59
C ASP A 991 -21.85 -25.30 1.35
N LEU A 992 -21.86 -25.91 0.17
CA LEU A 992 -21.68 -25.19 -1.10
C LEU A 992 -22.81 -24.18 -1.34
N LEU A 993 -24.07 -24.55 -1.05
CA LEU A 993 -25.21 -23.64 -1.16
C LEU A 993 -25.12 -22.49 -0.15
N ARG A 994 -24.69 -22.76 1.08
CA ARG A 994 -24.41 -21.70 2.06
C ARG A 994 -23.30 -20.80 1.55
N CYS A 995 -22.21 -21.36 1.02
CA CYS A 995 -21.10 -20.59 0.47
C CYS A 995 -21.61 -19.65 -0.64
N LEU A 996 -22.35 -20.19 -1.61
CA LEU A 996 -22.99 -19.42 -2.68
C LEU A 996 -23.96 -18.36 -2.15
N ALA A 997 -24.80 -18.69 -1.17
CA ALA A 997 -25.71 -17.73 -0.54
C ALA A 997 -24.93 -16.61 0.19
N GLY A 998 -23.81 -16.95 0.83
CA GLY A 998 -22.88 -16.00 1.41
C GLY A 998 -22.21 -15.12 0.36
N LYS A 999 -21.80 -15.69 -0.80
CA LYS A 999 -21.27 -14.93 -1.94
C LYS A 999 -22.31 -13.94 -2.47
N TYR A 1000 -23.52 -14.43 -2.69
CA TYR A 1000 -24.64 -13.65 -3.21
C TYR A 1000 -25.08 -12.55 -2.24
N TYR A 1001 -25.21 -12.85 -0.95
CA TYR A 1001 -25.51 -11.83 0.06
C TYR A 1001 -24.35 -10.86 0.25
N GLY A 1002 -23.10 -11.33 0.18
CA GLY A 1002 -21.93 -10.54 0.52
C GLY A 1002 -21.54 -9.47 -0.48
N GLY A 1003 -21.72 -9.76 -1.77
CA GLY A 1003 -21.39 -8.81 -2.84
C GLY A 1003 -21.38 -9.36 -4.26
N GLY A 1004 -21.53 -10.67 -4.48
CA GLY A 1004 -21.64 -11.24 -5.82
C GLY A 1004 -23.02 -10.98 -6.43
N GLY A 1005 -23.05 -10.40 -7.64
CA GLY A 1005 -24.26 -10.09 -8.38
C GLY A 1005 -24.99 -8.82 -7.93
N SER A 1006 -25.90 -8.33 -8.78
CA SER A 1006 -26.58 -7.02 -8.68
C SER A 1006 -27.37 -6.77 -7.38
N HIS A 1007 -27.61 -7.80 -6.56
CA HIS A 1007 -28.44 -7.72 -5.35
C HIS A 1007 -27.66 -7.94 -4.04
N GLY A 1008 -26.34 -8.14 -4.08
CA GLY A 1008 -25.53 -8.33 -2.88
C GLY A 1008 -25.47 -7.08 -1.99
N PHE A 1009 -25.15 -7.27 -0.71
CA PHE A 1009 -25.02 -6.21 0.29
C PHE A 1009 -24.09 -5.10 -0.19
N PHE A 1010 -22.93 -5.45 -0.74
CA PHE A 1010 -22.00 -4.49 -1.36
C PHE A 1010 -22.65 -3.68 -2.50
N MET A 1011 -23.33 -4.35 -3.43
CA MET A 1011 -24.03 -3.68 -4.53
C MET A 1011 -25.19 -2.81 -4.03
N ARG A 1012 -25.86 -3.22 -2.94
CA ARG A 1012 -26.91 -2.42 -2.28
C ARG A 1012 -26.34 -1.21 -1.56
N THR A 1013 -25.19 -1.32 -0.89
CA THR A 1013 -24.52 -0.16 -0.28
C THR A 1013 -24.00 0.80 -1.34
N TRP A 1014 -23.47 0.27 -2.45
CA TRP A 1014 -23.02 1.06 -3.59
C TRP A 1014 -24.20 1.77 -4.28
N ALA A 1015 -25.29 1.05 -4.56
CA ALA A 1015 -26.52 1.62 -5.11
C ALA A 1015 -27.18 2.62 -4.14
N ALA A 1016 -26.97 2.46 -2.84
CA ALA A 1016 -27.40 3.39 -1.81
C ALA A 1016 -26.42 4.57 -1.63
N GLY A 1017 -25.43 4.75 -2.50
CA GLY A 1017 -24.51 5.89 -2.54
C GLY A 1017 -23.48 5.92 -1.41
N LEU A 1018 -23.16 4.78 -0.79
CA LEU A 1018 -22.12 4.67 0.25
C LEU A 1018 -20.78 4.24 -0.36
N ALA A 1019 -19.67 4.65 0.28
CA ALA A 1019 -18.31 4.35 -0.18
C ALA A 1019 -17.91 2.86 -0.05
N TYR A 1020 -16.85 2.49 -0.78
CA TYR A 1020 -16.39 1.12 -1.07
C TYR A 1020 -15.91 0.25 0.11
N SER A 1021 -15.76 0.79 1.32
CA SER A 1021 -15.21 0.02 2.46
C SER A 1021 -16.27 -0.83 3.19
N ASN A 1022 -17.53 -0.77 2.78
CA ASN A 1022 -18.61 -1.54 3.39
C ASN A 1022 -18.71 -2.93 2.76
N GLY A 1023 -18.34 -3.98 3.51
CA GLY A 1023 -18.31 -5.34 2.97
C GLY A 1023 -18.82 -6.37 3.96
N TYR A 1024 -19.71 -7.25 3.50
CA TYR A 1024 -19.99 -8.50 4.18
C TYR A 1024 -18.96 -9.54 3.74
N ARG A 1025 -18.06 -9.88 4.66
CA ARG A 1025 -16.99 -10.85 4.41
C ARG A 1025 -17.50 -12.23 4.81
N TYR A 1026 -17.96 -12.99 3.82
CA TYR A 1026 -18.07 -14.43 3.99
C TYR A 1026 -16.66 -15.03 3.81
N ARG A 1027 -16.32 -16.04 4.61
CA ARG A 1027 -15.08 -16.82 4.40
C ARG A 1027 -15.41 -18.29 4.31
N GLU A 1028 -14.82 -18.92 3.30
CA GLU A 1028 -14.53 -20.36 3.28
C GLU A 1028 -13.53 -20.58 4.43
N GLY A 1029 -14.00 -21.28 5.46
CA GLY A 1029 -13.62 -21.03 6.84
C GLY A 1029 -12.49 -21.86 7.38
#